data_AF-A0A3D3MHT0-F1
#
_entry.id   AF-A0A3D3MHT0-F1
#
_cell.length_a   1.000
_cell.length_b   1.000
_cell.length_c   1.000
_cell.angle_alpha   90.00
_cell.angle_beta   90.00
_cell.angle_gamma   90.00
#
_symmetry.space_group_name_H-M   'P 1'
#
loop_
_entity.id
_entity.type
_entity.pdbx_description
1 polymer ?
#
loop_
_entity_poly.entity_id
_entity_poly.type
_entity_poly.pdbx_seq_one_letter_code
_entity_poly.pdbx_strand_id
1 'polypeptide(L)'
;MFNFLNTGKTKAAIVDRLANQYDQIIKDHNKLEELRSLNYPLINLEDDQKRFDIRMARENINFPRGIEKIIGGNDLVDIVKLSTILKVSRSVCRILYNNQALGTGFLINGNILMTNNHVISSIEDCGNIKAEFFYEVDEEGRILNPIQFRPEPETFFFTSDIQQNPEDEFSGLDFTMVALEELNVKGKKIADIPSLEIDGNAGKINKGGTCIIIQHPNGQPKKTSLNNNSFFSETKDQIIYETDSLSGTSGAPVMALDTNEIVALHQTGVPKMDNNKRPLTKSGAVATLGTPDDEIEWVANAGIRISRILELLEKKNFDDPAHNLKKNEILTRTHKIKKELKEVMKNQPEVSLAEVKNEAQKLKDPVSAIEDKTLNKGNTVDDSIKFPFIILAKNSPKNFDNLETELTLNYGKDFNLFLATPVSAKEDEEELFILNISTGGKNPNEFARELLSLEEVLHAEYDSEIYLNMEVTYDDEFKALESSGAKDFNNEKRFLELYSQSSKYVKGKSKEEYRQWNWKAVNYNGSITDIIGKSVKIVQFDTGYSHHPKNYGAFDLTEDYDFVDDDDNSREEENHKIFTLADAGHGTRTGSIIIGNLYSDAEENGNCGLLNQNGVKLIPYRVAQDVVIIGRQEELAKAVDAAIATGAKVITTSMGLPPTMTTYNLAKKVYEKGIIWCCAAGNEVKEVVAPAVHPGTIAVAASNPDDKEWKGSCRGKTVDITAPGMHVYVPKSLKQDSGLFRYGMAYGHGTSYAAPHVSSAAVLWLYKNREDLKAYHGYQIVEAFRFCLKDSARTKHDLPPDDFGAGILDIDKLLKTKLPAVSTLNNAYDGEDISRVAMGFRTVGESLKMLWNGIMRSIIQGIRGKESLQFEGYEMSDHAKKMVNRNALQSKTLGESISDPEENQSLATFNAIREKVLNP
;
A
#
# COMPACT_ATOMS: atom_id res chain seq x y z
N MET A 1 -8.46 -36.84 -6.53
CA MET A 1 -8.15 -38.11 -5.86
C MET A 1 -6.67 -38.09 -5.48
N PHE A 2 -6.31 -37.35 -4.42
CA PHE A 2 -4.93 -37.24 -3.92
C PHE A 2 -4.92 -37.84 -2.52
N ASN A 3 -4.69 -39.14 -2.45
CA ASN A 3 -4.57 -39.90 -1.20
C ASN A 3 -3.48 -40.92 -1.45
N PHE A 4 -2.21 -40.58 -1.21
CA PHE A 4 -1.15 -41.57 -1.42
C PHE A 4 -0.16 -41.79 -0.29
N LEU A 5 -0.13 -41.00 0.79
CA LEU A 5 0.61 -41.40 2.01
C LEU A 5 -0.06 -41.06 3.35
N ASN A 6 -1.26 -40.46 3.36
CA ASN A 6 -2.08 -40.36 4.58
C ASN A 6 -2.98 -41.58 4.69
N THR A 7 -2.47 -42.66 5.27
CA THR A 7 -3.32 -43.79 5.63
C THR A 7 -4.40 -43.32 6.62
N GLY A 8 -5.60 -43.90 6.60
CA GLY A 8 -6.62 -43.58 7.62
C GLY A 8 -6.12 -43.74 9.06
N LYS A 9 -5.06 -44.53 9.27
CA LYS A 9 -4.36 -44.70 10.55
C LYS A 9 -3.58 -43.44 10.97
N THR A 10 -2.93 -42.74 10.04
CA THR A 10 -2.20 -41.49 10.29
C THR A 10 -3.17 -40.39 10.74
N LYS A 11 -4.27 -40.21 9.98
CA LYS A 11 -5.34 -39.26 10.36
C LYS A 11 -5.95 -39.60 11.72
N ALA A 12 -6.17 -40.89 12.02
CA ALA A 12 -6.67 -41.32 13.32
C ALA A 12 -5.71 -40.97 14.47
N ALA A 13 -4.41 -41.26 14.34
CA ALA A 13 -3.42 -40.95 15.37
C ALA A 13 -3.30 -39.44 15.66
N ILE A 14 -3.42 -38.59 14.63
CA ILE A 14 -3.47 -37.13 14.78
C ILE A 14 -4.73 -36.71 15.53
N VAL A 15 -5.90 -37.22 15.12
CA VAL A 15 -7.18 -36.87 15.75
C VAL A 15 -7.21 -37.31 17.21
N ASP A 16 -6.73 -38.51 17.53
CA ASP A 16 -6.67 -39.02 18.91
C ASP A 16 -5.78 -38.13 19.79
N ARG A 17 -4.64 -37.66 19.26
CA ARG A 17 -3.76 -36.71 19.97
C ARG A 17 -4.45 -35.38 20.23
N LEU A 18 -5.09 -34.81 19.21
CA LEU A 18 -5.81 -33.52 19.32
C LEU A 18 -7.01 -33.64 20.26
N ALA A 19 -7.75 -34.74 20.22
CA ALA A 19 -8.90 -35.02 21.08
C ALA A 19 -8.55 -34.91 22.58
N ASN A 20 -7.39 -35.45 22.97
CA ASN A 20 -6.89 -35.39 24.35
C ASN A 20 -6.57 -33.96 24.82
N GLN A 21 -6.32 -33.04 23.89
CA GLN A 21 -5.90 -31.66 24.18
C GLN A 21 -6.97 -30.62 23.82
N TYR A 22 -8.06 -31.05 23.19
CA TYR A 22 -9.05 -30.18 22.56
C TYR A 22 -9.73 -29.20 23.54
N ASP A 23 -10.03 -29.64 24.77
CA ASP A 23 -10.65 -28.76 25.77
C ASP A 23 -9.78 -27.54 26.12
N GLN A 24 -8.47 -27.77 26.25
CA GLN A 24 -7.53 -26.69 26.52
C GLN A 24 -7.36 -25.78 25.30
N ILE A 25 -7.30 -26.35 24.10
CA ILE A 25 -7.19 -25.60 22.84
C ILE A 25 -8.38 -24.65 22.66
N ILE A 26 -9.61 -25.15 22.83
CA ILE A 26 -10.82 -24.33 22.68
C ILE A 26 -10.93 -23.29 23.79
N LYS A 27 -10.54 -23.63 25.02
CA LYS A 27 -10.49 -22.65 26.10
C LYS A 27 -9.54 -21.49 25.78
N ASP A 28 -8.35 -21.78 25.26
CA ASP A 28 -7.37 -20.75 24.90
C ASP A 28 -7.78 -19.96 23.65
N HIS A 29 -8.43 -20.62 22.67
CA HIS A 29 -9.00 -19.96 21.50
C HIS A 29 -10.15 -19.00 21.88
N ASN A 30 -11.07 -19.44 22.75
CA ASN A 30 -12.12 -18.57 23.27
C ASN A 30 -11.55 -17.38 24.04
N LYS A 31 -10.45 -17.58 24.77
CA LYS A 31 -9.74 -16.49 25.47
C LYS A 31 -9.08 -15.52 24.48
N LEU A 32 -8.52 -16.01 23.37
CA LEU A 32 -8.01 -15.17 22.28
C LEU A 32 -9.13 -14.31 21.68
N GLU A 33 -10.28 -14.90 21.36
CA GLU A 33 -11.45 -14.20 20.82
C GLU A 33 -12.05 -13.21 21.83
N GLU A 34 -12.11 -13.57 23.11
CA GLU A 34 -12.51 -12.68 24.20
C GLU A 34 -11.57 -11.47 24.28
N LEU A 35 -10.26 -11.68 24.28
CA LEU A 35 -9.29 -10.57 24.31
C LEU A 35 -9.38 -9.68 23.07
N ARG A 36 -9.61 -10.26 21.88
CA ARG A 36 -9.84 -9.50 20.64
C ARG A 36 -11.12 -8.66 20.72
N SER A 37 -12.25 -9.26 21.09
CA SER A 37 -13.53 -8.57 21.22
C SER A 37 -13.52 -7.45 22.28
N LEU A 38 -12.72 -7.63 23.34
CA LEU A 38 -12.52 -6.62 24.38
C LEU A 38 -11.44 -5.60 24.04
N ASN A 39 -10.76 -5.70 22.90
CA ASN A 39 -9.56 -4.90 22.56
C ASN A 39 -8.54 -4.89 23.72
N TYR A 40 -8.25 -6.06 24.28
CA TYR A 40 -7.23 -6.25 25.31
C TYR A 40 -5.91 -6.73 24.69
N PRO A 41 -4.75 -6.26 25.20
CA PRO A 41 -3.45 -6.69 24.72
C PRO A 41 -3.28 -8.22 24.73
N LEU A 42 -2.85 -8.80 23.61
CA LEU A 42 -2.68 -10.26 23.47
C LEU A 42 -1.60 -10.85 24.39
N ILE A 43 -0.73 -10.02 24.97
CA ILE A 43 0.19 -10.44 26.05
C ILE A 43 -0.56 -11.04 27.26
N ASN A 44 -1.86 -10.75 27.42
CA ASN A 44 -2.71 -11.37 28.44
C ASN A 44 -2.97 -12.87 28.19
N LEU A 45 -2.67 -13.38 26.99
CA LEU A 45 -2.63 -14.81 26.69
C LEU A 45 -1.41 -15.50 27.30
N GLU A 46 -0.28 -14.80 27.42
CA GLU A 46 0.96 -15.37 27.96
C GLU A 46 0.78 -15.73 29.44
N ASP A 47 1.18 -16.92 29.83
CA ASP A 47 1.00 -17.49 31.17
C ASP A 47 2.27 -18.15 31.72
N ASP A 48 3.35 -18.19 30.94
CA ASP A 48 4.65 -18.72 31.33
C ASP A 48 5.67 -17.60 31.58
N GLN A 49 5.90 -17.30 32.87
CA GLN A 49 6.90 -16.32 33.31
C GLN A 49 8.30 -16.66 32.79
N LYS A 50 8.68 -17.95 32.78
CA LYS A 50 10.02 -18.36 32.35
C LYS A 50 10.21 -18.13 30.85
N ARG A 51 9.17 -18.37 30.04
CA ARG A 51 9.21 -18.05 28.61
C ARG A 51 9.34 -16.53 28.40
N PHE A 52 8.59 -15.74 29.15
CA PHE A 52 8.69 -14.28 29.14
C PHE A 52 10.11 -13.79 29.50
N ASP A 53 10.71 -14.31 30.57
CA ASP A 53 12.07 -13.94 31.00
C ASP A 53 13.11 -14.28 29.92
N ILE A 54 13.01 -15.45 29.30
CA ILE A 54 13.91 -15.88 28.24
C ILE A 54 13.69 -15.04 26.96
N ARG A 55 12.44 -14.69 26.62
CA ARG A 55 12.12 -13.78 25.50
C ARG A 55 12.77 -12.43 25.71
N MET A 56 12.65 -11.87 26.91
CA MET A 56 13.26 -10.61 27.29
C MET A 56 14.79 -10.62 27.16
N ALA A 57 15.43 -11.70 27.61
CA ALA A 57 16.88 -11.88 27.46
C ALA A 57 17.32 -11.94 25.99
N ARG A 58 16.47 -12.45 25.09
CA ARG A 58 16.75 -12.54 23.65
C ARG A 58 16.69 -11.20 22.93
N GLU A 59 15.89 -10.25 23.44
CA GLU A 59 15.71 -8.94 22.82
C GLU A 59 16.60 -7.83 23.42
N ASN A 60 17.30 -8.13 24.52
CA ASN A 60 18.16 -7.17 25.23
C ASN A 60 17.43 -5.87 25.61
N ILE A 61 16.13 -5.98 25.96
CA ILE A 61 15.25 -4.84 26.25
C ILE A 61 15.42 -4.40 27.71
N ASN A 62 15.75 -3.12 27.92
CA ASN A 62 15.53 -2.43 29.20
C ASN A 62 14.11 -1.87 29.21
N PHE A 63 13.27 -2.34 30.13
CA PHE A 63 11.81 -2.17 30.11
C PHE A 63 11.20 -0.78 30.46
N PRO A 64 11.88 0.33 30.80
CA PRO A 64 11.14 1.55 31.17
C PRO A 64 10.60 2.39 29.98
N ARG A 65 10.57 1.88 28.74
CA ARG A 65 10.09 2.64 27.55
C ARG A 65 9.22 1.86 26.56
N GLY A 66 8.69 0.69 26.94
CA GLY A 66 8.02 -0.24 26.01
C GLY A 66 6.49 -0.27 26.09
N ILE A 67 5.84 0.78 26.58
CA ILE A 67 4.38 0.82 26.76
C ILE A 67 3.85 2.12 26.13
N GLU A 68 4.00 2.25 24.81
CA GLU A 68 3.42 3.36 24.05
C GLU A 68 2.11 2.92 23.36
N LYS A 69 1.04 3.59 23.76
CA LYS A 69 -0.30 3.72 23.16
C LYS A 69 -0.66 2.70 22.08
N ILE A 70 -1.11 1.54 22.53
CA ILE A 70 -1.85 0.59 21.70
C ILE A 70 -3.34 0.95 21.81
N ILE A 71 -3.96 1.33 20.69
CA ILE A 71 -5.43 1.40 20.57
C ILE A 71 -5.84 0.13 19.81
N GLY A 72 -6.28 -0.92 20.52
CA GLY A 72 -6.60 -2.23 19.92
C GLY A 72 -5.47 -3.27 20.02
N GLY A 73 -5.27 -4.10 18.99
CA GLY A 73 -4.11 -5.01 18.87
C GLY A 73 -3.03 -4.39 17.97
N ASN A 74 -1.73 -4.59 18.28
CA ASN A 74 -0.62 -4.04 17.51
C ASN A 74 -0.12 -5.05 16.46
N ASP A 75 -0.53 -4.89 15.20
CA ASP A 75 -0.10 -5.73 14.07
C ASP A 75 0.98 -5.06 13.19
N LEU A 76 1.65 -4.01 13.70
CA LEU A 76 2.74 -3.35 12.98
C LEU A 76 3.97 -4.25 12.96
N VAL A 77 4.46 -4.53 11.75
CA VAL A 77 5.64 -5.35 11.52
C VAL A 77 6.64 -4.52 10.69
N ASP A 78 7.88 -4.40 11.17
CA ASP A 78 8.94 -3.72 10.42
C ASP A 78 9.16 -4.33 9.03
N ILE A 79 9.42 -3.51 8.02
CA ILE A 79 9.60 -3.97 6.64
C ILE A 79 10.72 -5.02 6.50
N VAL A 80 11.75 -4.95 7.36
CA VAL A 80 12.87 -5.91 7.39
C VAL A 80 12.39 -7.34 7.63
N LYS A 81 11.23 -7.52 8.28
CA LYS A 81 10.63 -8.82 8.53
C LYS A 81 10.11 -9.48 7.25
N LEU A 82 9.60 -8.72 6.28
CA LEU A 82 9.23 -9.26 4.96
C LEU A 82 10.46 -9.79 4.21
N SER A 83 11.57 -9.05 4.25
CA SER A 83 12.85 -9.53 3.68
C SER A 83 13.32 -10.82 4.36
N THR A 84 12.98 -11.00 5.63
CA THR A 84 13.36 -12.19 6.39
C THR A 84 12.47 -13.39 6.05
N ILE A 85 11.16 -13.19 5.84
CA ILE A 85 10.26 -14.20 5.29
C ILE A 85 10.77 -14.68 3.92
N LEU A 86 11.19 -13.77 3.03
CA LEU A 86 11.76 -14.12 1.73
C LEU A 86 13.11 -14.85 1.84
N LYS A 87 13.95 -14.51 2.80
CA LYS A 87 15.19 -15.28 3.07
C LYS A 87 14.88 -16.70 3.51
N VAL A 88 13.91 -16.87 4.40
CA VAL A 88 13.47 -18.19 4.85
C VAL A 88 12.82 -18.96 3.71
N SER A 89 12.02 -18.33 2.85
CA SER A 89 11.28 -18.99 1.77
C SER A 89 12.19 -19.70 0.75
N ARG A 90 13.39 -19.17 0.50
CA ARG A 90 14.40 -19.77 -0.38
C ARG A 90 14.91 -21.12 0.11
N SER A 91 14.85 -21.37 1.42
CA SER A 91 15.19 -22.66 2.03
C SER A 91 14.05 -23.67 1.98
N VAL A 92 12.84 -23.26 1.58
CA VAL A 92 11.65 -24.12 1.56
C VAL A 92 11.53 -24.82 0.21
N CYS A 93 11.15 -26.10 0.22
CA CYS A 93 10.92 -26.90 -0.99
C CYS A 93 9.57 -27.60 -0.97
N ARG A 94 9.06 -27.90 -2.16
CA ARG A 94 7.97 -28.84 -2.37
C ARG A 94 8.54 -30.26 -2.39
N ILE A 95 7.94 -31.18 -1.66
CA ILE A 95 8.34 -32.59 -1.67
C ILE A 95 7.47 -33.35 -2.67
N LEU A 96 8.12 -34.05 -3.60
CA LEU A 96 7.48 -34.87 -4.61
C LEU A 96 7.74 -36.35 -4.34
N TYR A 97 6.71 -37.19 -4.41
CA TYR A 97 6.84 -38.65 -4.45
C TYR A 97 6.39 -39.14 -5.82
N ASN A 98 7.25 -39.83 -6.57
CA ASN A 98 6.97 -40.22 -7.96
C ASN A 98 6.47 -39.05 -8.84
N ASN A 99 7.06 -37.86 -8.64
CA ASN A 99 6.69 -36.57 -9.27
C ASN A 99 5.29 -36.03 -8.92
N GLN A 100 4.58 -36.62 -7.95
CA GLN A 100 3.35 -36.05 -7.41
C GLN A 100 3.65 -35.29 -6.13
N ALA A 101 3.06 -34.10 -5.98
CA ALA A 101 3.25 -33.30 -4.79
C ALA A 101 2.68 -34.00 -3.56
N LEU A 102 3.51 -34.08 -2.52
CA LEU A 102 3.22 -34.82 -1.30
C LEU A 102 3.15 -33.92 -0.07
N GLY A 103 4.08 -32.97 0.05
CA GLY A 103 4.19 -32.11 1.21
C GLY A 103 5.17 -30.97 1.01
N THR A 104 5.51 -30.30 2.10
CA THR A 104 6.52 -29.25 2.16
C THR A 104 7.70 -29.70 3.00
N GLY A 105 8.89 -29.19 2.73
CA GLY A 105 10.05 -29.32 3.61
C GLY A 105 10.94 -28.09 3.53
N PHE A 106 12.00 -28.04 4.33
CA PHE A 106 12.96 -26.93 4.30
C PHE A 106 14.38 -27.37 4.66
N LEU A 107 15.35 -26.63 4.14
CA LEU A 107 16.77 -26.91 4.25
C LEU A 107 17.37 -26.29 5.51
N ILE A 108 18.07 -27.09 6.30
CA ILE A 108 18.81 -26.65 7.49
C ILE A 108 20.28 -27.08 7.40
N ASN A 109 21.16 -26.30 8.04
CA ASN A 109 22.57 -26.63 8.26
C ASN A 109 23.29 -27.16 7.00
N GLY A 110 23.16 -26.43 5.89
CA GLY A 110 23.81 -26.71 4.60
C GLY A 110 23.02 -27.66 3.70
N ASN A 111 22.83 -28.92 4.10
CA ASN A 111 22.28 -29.95 3.21
C ASN A 111 21.23 -30.88 3.84
N ILE A 112 20.70 -30.55 5.01
CA ILE A 112 19.72 -31.41 5.69
C ILE A 112 18.30 -30.92 5.39
N LEU A 113 17.49 -31.74 4.74
CA LEU A 113 16.07 -31.52 4.55
C LEU A 113 15.31 -31.93 5.82
N MET A 114 14.47 -31.03 6.33
CA MET A 114 13.51 -31.31 7.40
C MET A 114 12.07 -31.32 6.83
N THR A 115 11.27 -32.31 7.23
CA THR A 115 9.83 -32.43 6.95
C THR A 115 9.15 -33.35 7.98
N ASN A 116 7.86 -33.66 7.85
CA ASN A 116 7.19 -34.65 8.70
C ASN A 116 7.56 -36.10 8.35
N ASN A 117 7.47 -37.01 9.32
CA ASN A 117 7.65 -38.44 9.07
C ASN A 117 6.56 -38.98 8.14
N HIS A 118 5.31 -38.55 8.29
CA HIS A 118 4.27 -38.99 7.36
C HIS A 118 4.43 -38.47 5.92
N VAL A 119 5.38 -37.55 5.67
CA VAL A 119 5.79 -37.11 4.32
C VAL A 119 6.98 -37.94 3.83
N ILE A 120 8.00 -38.19 4.65
CA ILE A 120 9.10 -39.13 4.34
C ILE A 120 9.24 -40.10 5.51
N SER A 121 8.68 -41.30 5.36
CA SER A 121 8.47 -42.21 6.49
C SER A 121 9.64 -43.15 6.77
N SER A 122 10.45 -43.42 5.74
CA SER A 122 11.49 -44.44 5.78
C SER A 122 12.66 -44.12 4.83
N ILE A 123 13.76 -44.86 5.00
CA ILE A 123 14.93 -44.81 4.11
C ILE A 123 14.53 -45.29 2.71
N GLU A 124 13.67 -46.30 2.62
CA GLU A 124 13.18 -46.89 1.39
C GLU A 124 12.38 -45.88 0.55
N ASP A 125 11.57 -45.03 1.20
CA ASP A 125 10.79 -44.00 0.52
C ASP A 125 11.67 -42.96 -0.17
N CYS A 126 12.87 -42.69 0.37
CA CYS A 126 13.79 -41.67 -0.14
C CYS A 126 14.13 -41.87 -1.62
N GLY A 127 14.16 -43.12 -2.10
CA GLY A 127 14.43 -43.44 -3.51
C GLY A 127 13.40 -42.88 -4.50
N ASN A 128 12.18 -42.61 -4.05
CA ASN A 128 11.09 -42.06 -4.86
C ASN A 128 10.81 -40.57 -4.59
N ILE A 129 11.57 -39.97 -3.68
CA ILE A 129 11.39 -38.60 -3.23
C ILE A 129 12.28 -37.63 -4.02
N LYS A 130 11.76 -36.44 -4.28
CA LYS A 130 12.53 -35.27 -4.73
C LYS A 130 12.15 -34.05 -3.92
N ALA A 131 13.15 -33.31 -3.45
CA ALA A 131 12.99 -31.99 -2.86
C ALA A 131 13.12 -30.94 -3.97
N GLU A 132 12.06 -30.16 -4.18
CA GLU A 132 11.94 -29.22 -5.28
C GLU A 132 11.92 -27.77 -4.76
N PHE A 133 13.06 -27.09 -4.88
CA PHE A 133 13.26 -25.71 -4.47
C PHE A 133 12.85 -24.73 -5.58
N PHE A 134 12.50 -23.50 -5.17
CA PHE A 134 12.07 -22.43 -6.07
C PHE A 134 10.87 -22.78 -6.96
N TYR A 135 10.04 -23.76 -6.56
CA TYR A 135 8.73 -23.98 -7.16
C TYR A 135 7.75 -22.91 -6.67
N GLU A 136 7.93 -21.69 -7.16
CA GLU A 136 7.18 -20.51 -6.76
C GLU A 136 6.82 -19.69 -7.98
N VAL A 137 5.90 -18.75 -7.80
CA VAL A 137 5.46 -17.87 -8.88
C VAL A 137 6.33 -16.62 -8.82
N ASP A 138 6.91 -16.24 -9.95
CA ASP A 138 7.54 -14.92 -10.10
C ASP A 138 6.50 -13.82 -10.23
N GLU A 139 6.97 -12.58 -10.31
CA GLU A 139 6.10 -11.40 -10.25
C GLU A 139 5.33 -11.19 -11.57
N GLU A 140 5.67 -11.94 -12.61
CA GLU A 140 4.96 -12.05 -13.87
C GLU A 140 3.93 -13.21 -13.87
N GLY A 141 3.75 -13.88 -12.73
CA GLY A 141 2.80 -14.98 -12.63
C GLY A 141 3.32 -16.32 -13.18
N ARG A 142 4.61 -16.41 -13.55
CA ARG A 142 5.21 -17.63 -14.12
C ARG A 142 5.78 -18.49 -13.01
N ILE A 143 5.66 -19.81 -13.18
CA ILE A 143 6.32 -20.75 -12.30
C ILE A 143 7.82 -20.71 -12.59
N LEU A 144 8.63 -20.33 -11.60
CA LEU A 144 10.08 -20.37 -11.69
C LEU A 144 10.56 -21.80 -11.96
N ASN A 145 11.70 -21.92 -12.66
CA ASN A 145 12.29 -23.22 -12.96
C ASN A 145 12.76 -23.89 -11.66
N PRO A 146 12.10 -24.96 -11.21
CA PRO A 146 12.44 -25.54 -9.94
C PRO A 146 13.77 -26.31 -10.01
N ILE A 147 14.51 -26.30 -8.90
CA ILE A 147 15.72 -27.09 -8.72
C ILE A 147 15.40 -28.29 -7.85
N GLN A 148 15.68 -29.48 -8.38
CA GLN A 148 15.38 -30.74 -7.70
C GLN A 148 16.66 -31.35 -7.12
N PHE A 149 16.58 -31.84 -5.90
CA PHE A 149 17.60 -32.66 -5.24
C PHE A 149 16.98 -33.94 -4.70
N ARG A 150 17.75 -35.03 -4.71
CA ARG A 150 17.35 -36.30 -4.11
C ARG A 150 17.86 -36.44 -2.67
N PRO A 151 17.11 -37.10 -1.77
CA PRO A 151 17.61 -37.45 -0.45
C PRO A 151 18.71 -38.53 -0.51
N GLU A 152 19.71 -38.40 0.34
CA GLU A 152 20.82 -39.35 0.56
C GLU A 152 20.78 -39.84 2.02
N PRO A 153 19.89 -40.81 2.35
CA PRO A 153 19.71 -41.27 3.72
C PRO A 153 20.96 -41.93 4.32
N GLU A 154 21.86 -42.45 3.48
CA GLU A 154 23.15 -43.02 3.88
C GLU A 154 24.11 -41.97 4.47
N THR A 155 23.95 -40.69 4.11
CA THR A 155 24.79 -39.59 4.58
C THR A 155 24.27 -39.03 5.91
N PHE A 156 22.95 -38.90 6.04
CA PHE A 156 22.28 -38.58 7.30
C PHE A 156 20.79 -38.91 7.19
N PHE A 157 20.27 -39.68 8.15
CA PHE A 157 18.84 -39.91 8.30
C PHE A 157 18.46 -40.00 9.77
N PHE A 158 17.45 -39.24 10.18
CA PHE A 158 16.93 -39.24 11.54
C PHE A 158 15.45 -38.91 11.54
N THR A 159 14.62 -39.79 12.13
CA THR A 159 13.16 -39.67 12.06
C THR A 159 12.50 -40.08 13.37
N SER A 160 11.28 -39.58 13.61
CA SER A 160 10.37 -40.02 14.66
C SER A 160 8.98 -40.23 14.06
N ASP A 161 8.41 -41.41 14.30
CA ASP A 161 7.06 -41.80 13.84
C ASP A 161 5.99 -40.85 14.45
N ILE A 162 4.83 -40.78 13.80
CA ILE A 162 3.62 -40.13 14.30
C ILE A 162 2.92 -40.93 15.41
N GLN A 163 3.16 -42.24 15.50
CA GLN A 163 2.60 -43.08 16.55
C GLN A 163 3.21 -42.75 17.90
N GLN A 164 2.34 -42.47 18.88
CA GLN A 164 2.77 -42.20 20.25
C GLN A 164 2.92 -43.52 21.02
N ASN A 165 4.06 -43.69 21.66
CA ASN A 165 4.35 -44.75 22.61
C ASN A 165 4.38 -44.15 24.03
N PRO A 166 3.46 -44.54 24.93
CA PRO A 166 3.43 -44.02 26.30
C PRO A 166 4.73 -44.20 27.09
N GLU A 167 5.55 -45.19 26.75
CA GLU A 167 6.83 -45.50 27.42
C GLU A 167 8.02 -44.70 26.87
N ASP A 168 7.85 -44.02 25.73
CA ASP A 168 8.88 -43.17 25.12
C ASP A 168 8.40 -41.73 25.02
N GLU A 169 8.99 -40.88 25.86
CA GLU A 169 8.70 -39.46 25.96
C GLU A 169 8.78 -38.68 24.64
N PHE A 170 9.59 -39.14 23.68
CA PHE A 170 9.84 -38.45 22.40
C PHE A 170 9.27 -39.19 21.18
N SER A 171 8.46 -40.21 21.43
CA SER A 171 7.68 -40.86 20.38
C SER A 171 6.55 -39.95 19.88
N GLY A 172 6.13 -40.15 18.64
CA GLY A 172 5.01 -39.38 18.08
C GLY A 172 5.38 -38.00 17.55
N LEU A 173 6.66 -37.59 17.55
CA LEU A 173 7.03 -36.23 17.12
C LEU A 173 6.86 -35.99 15.61
N ASP A 174 6.68 -37.04 14.80
CA ASP A 174 6.34 -36.92 13.38
C ASP A 174 7.25 -35.98 12.58
N PHE A 175 8.55 -36.28 12.56
CA PHE A 175 9.52 -35.51 11.78
C PHE A 175 10.55 -36.43 11.12
N THR A 176 11.13 -35.96 10.03
CA THR A 176 12.27 -36.58 9.35
C THR A 176 13.29 -35.51 9.00
N MET A 177 14.55 -35.77 9.32
CA MET A 177 15.74 -35.07 8.84
C MET A 177 16.51 -36.01 7.92
N VAL A 178 16.80 -35.59 6.69
CA VAL A 178 17.55 -36.40 5.73
C VAL A 178 18.52 -35.53 4.94
N ALA A 179 19.74 -35.99 4.70
CA ALA A 179 20.68 -35.27 3.83
C ALA A 179 20.17 -35.24 2.38
N LEU A 180 20.53 -34.19 1.63
CA LEU A 180 20.32 -34.09 0.19
C LEU A 180 21.66 -34.22 -0.55
N GLU A 181 21.58 -34.74 -1.78
CA GLU A 181 22.73 -34.89 -2.69
C GLU A 181 23.50 -33.56 -2.87
N GLU A 182 24.83 -33.61 -2.85
CA GLU A 182 25.66 -32.40 -2.97
C GLU A 182 25.52 -31.70 -4.33
N LEU A 183 25.38 -32.51 -5.39
CA LEU A 183 25.28 -32.11 -6.78
C LEU A 183 24.13 -32.86 -7.43
N ASN A 184 23.14 -32.12 -7.95
CA ASN A 184 22.03 -32.77 -8.64
C ASN A 184 22.37 -33.21 -10.06
N VAL A 185 21.44 -33.93 -10.70
CA VAL A 185 21.57 -34.42 -12.08
C VAL A 185 21.80 -33.34 -13.14
N LYS A 186 21.53 -32.07 -12.84
CA LYS A 186 21.76 -30.91 -13.72
C LYS A 186 23.04 -30.13 -13.34
N GLY A 187 23.86 -30.65 -12.42
CA GLY A 187 25.11 -30.04 -11.96
C GLY A 187 24.95 -28.84 -11.03
N LYS A 188 23.77 -28.64 -10.41
CA LYS A 188 23.55 -27.59 -9.39
C LYS A 188 23.96 -28.10 -8.02
N LYS A 189 24.57 -27.24 -7.20
CA LYS A 189 25.06 -27.60 -5.86
C LYS A 189 24.01 -27.29 -4.80
N ILE A 190 23.85 -28.17 -3.81
CA ILE A 190 22.95 -27.90 -2.68
C ILE A 190 23.42 -26.69 -1.86
N ALA A 191 24.75 -26.45 -1.82
CA ALA A 191 25.35 -25.29 -1.18
C ALA A 191 24.94 -23.93 -1.79
N ASP A 192 24.37 -23.92 -3.01
CA ASP A 192 23.83 -22.71 -3.64
C ASP A 192 22.42 -22.38 -3.10
N ILE A 193 21.78 -23.31 -2.39
CA ILE A 193 20.47 -23.13 -1.75
C ILE A 193 20.68 -22.59 -0.33
N PRO A 194 20.06 -21.46 0.05
CA PRO A 194 20.12 -20.97 1.42
C PRO A 194 19.56 -21.99 2.40
N SER A 195 20.31 -22.28 3.47
CA SER A 195 19.86 -23.15 4.56
C SER A 195 19.64 -22.36 5.84
N LEU A 196 18.71 -22.80 6.67
CA LEU A 196 18.45 -22.21 7.97
C LEU A 196 19.33 -22.82 9.05
N GLU A 197 19.67 -22.03 10.07
CA GLU A 197 20.19 -22.56 11.33
C GLU A 197 19.09 -22.49 12.37
N ILE A 198 18.71 -23.65 12.92
CA ILE A 198 17.61 -23.75 13.89
C ILE A 198 18.11 -23.73 15.33
N ASP A 199 17.30 -23.14 16.22
CA ASP A 199 17.57 -23.03 17.66
C ASP A 199 16.58 -23.85 18.48
N GLY A 200 17.09 -24.67 19.40
CA GLY A 200 16.31 -25.50 20.32
C GLY A 200 15.93 -24.81 21.63
N ASN A 201 16.39 -23.59 21.89
CA ASN A 201 16.06 -22.87 23.12
C ASN A 201 14.63 -22.29 23.11
N ALA A 202 14.08 -22.04 24.31
CA ALA A 202 12.76 -21.42 24.51
C ALA A 202 12.81 -19.89 24.29
N GLY A 203 11.66 -19.22 24.36
CA GLY A 203 11.55 -17.76 24.20
C GLY A 203 11.66 -17.26 22.76
N LYS A 204 11.37 -18.12 21.77
CA LYS A 204 11.30 -17.74 20.34
C LYS A 204 10.02 -17.04 19.95
N ILE A 205 8.95 -17.27 20.69
CA ILE A 205 7.63 -16.67 20.51
C ILE A 205 6.89 -16.74 21.84
N ASN A 206 6.07 -15.73 22.14
CA ASN A 206 5.15 -15.71 23.28
C ASN A 206 3.71 -15.85 22.81
N LYS A 207 2.80 -16.33 23.66
CA LYS A 207 1.36 -16.38 23.29
C LYS A 207 0.87 -14.95 22.95
N GLY A 208 0.11 -14.84 21.87
CA GLY A 208 -0.26 -13.59 21.22
C GLY A 208 0.68 -13.16 20.08
N GLY A 209 1.87 -13.78 19.95
CA GLY A 209 2.82 -13.51 18.87
C GLY A 209 2.42 -14.09 17.51
N THR A 210 3.05 -13.62 16.44
CA THR A 210 2.69 -13.94 15.05
C THR A 210 3.51 -15.10 14.48
N CYS A 211 2.83 -16.14 14.03
CA CYS A 211 3.36 -17.31 13.32
C CYS A 211 3.18 -17.16 11.80
N ILE A 212 4.26 -17.24 11.04
CA ILE A 212 4.24 -17.27 9.57
C ILE A 212 4.60 -18.67 9.09
N ILE A 213 3.75 -19.26 8.25
CA ILE A 213 4.00 -20.55 7.61
C ILE A 213 4.36 -20.35 6.14
N ILE A 214 5.47 -20.94 5.68
CA ILE A 214 5.87 -20.87 4.27
C ILE A 214 5.72 -22.26 3.65
N GLN A 215 4.81 -22.41 2.69
CA GLN A 215 4.19 -23.71 2.39
C GLN A 215 3.91 -23.90 0.89
N HIS A 216 3.69 -25.15 0.47
CA HIS A 216 3.20 -25.52 -0.87
C HIS A 216 1.77 -26.10 -0.79
N PRO A 217 0.75 -25.25 -0.55
CA PRO A 217 -0.63 -25.71 -0.35
C PRO A 217 -1.19 -26.36 -1.63
N ASN A 218 -1.84 -27.50 -1.49
CA ASN A 218 -2.24 -28.46 -2.53
C ASN A 218 -1.11 -28.82 -3.51
N GLY A 219 0.14 -28.77 -3.05
CA GLY A 219 1.31 -28.92 -3.92
C GLY A 219 1.48 -27.79 -4.94
N GLN A 220 0.79 -26.67 -4.77
CA GLN A 220 0.87 -25.49 -5.64
C GLN A 220 2.18 -24.74 -5.41
N PRO A 221 2.50 -23.74 -6.27
CA PRO A 221 3.62 -22.86 -6.03
C PRO A 221 3.62 -22.29 -4.61
N LYS A 222 4.81 -22.02 -4.07
CA LYS A 222 5.04 -21.59 -2.68
C LYS A 222 4.17 -20.38 -2.29
N LYS A 223 3.57 -20.42 -1.10
CA LYS A 223 2.67 -19.39 -0.55
C LYS A 223 2.86 -19.25 0.97
N THR A 224 2.38 -18.15 1.53
CA THR A 224 2.30 -17.89 2.97
C THR A 224 1.03 -17.10 3.28
N SER A 225 0.47 -17.23 4.49
CA SER A 225 -0.64 -16.40 4.97
C SER A 225 -0.09 -15.24 5.81
N LEU A 226 -0.62 -14.03 5.62
CA LEU A 226 -0.27 -12.86 6.42
C LEU A 226 -1.37 -12.45 7.41
N ASN A 227 -2.57 -13.05 7.28
CA ASN A 227 -3.73 -12.75 8.12
C ASN A 227 -4.01 -13.91 9.08
N ASN A 228 -4.58 -13.61 10.26
CA ASN A 228 -4.95 -14.57 11.31
C ASN A 228 -3.82 -15.55 11.65
N ASN A 229 -2.75 -15.03 12.24
CA ASN A 229 -1.49 -15.74 12.43
C ASN A 229 -1.07 -15.88 13.90
N SER A 230 -2.00 -15.74 14.84
CA SER A 230 -1.68 -15.69 16.27
C SER A 230 -1.34 -17.07 16.83
N PHE A 231 -0.21 -17.19 17.54
CA PHE A 231 0.09 -18.32 18.42
C PHE A 231 -0.65 -18.14 19.75
N PHE A 232 -1.53 -19.06 20.13
CA PHE A 232 -2.42 -18.84 21.28
C PHE A 232 -2.43 -19.98 22.30
N SER A 233 -2.00 -21.18 21.92
CA SER A 233 -1.91 -22.32 22.84
C SER A 233 -0.69 -23.17 22.53
N GLU A 234 -0.18 -23.86 23.54
CA GLU A 234 0.90 -24.83 23.35
C GLU A 234 0.65 -26.07 24.19
N THR A 235 1.30 -27.15 23.79
CA THR A 235 1.46 -28.35 24.59
C THR A 235 2.94 -28.67 24.73
N LYS A 236 3.22 -29.80 25.37
CA LYS A 236 4.59 -30.29 25.52
C LYS A 236 5.31 -30.40 24.17
N ASP A 237 4.62 -30.92 23.16
CA ASP A 237 5.22 -31.25 21.87
C ASP A 237 4.77 -30.33 20.72
N GLN A 238 3.65 -29.62 20.85
CA GLN A 238 3.08 -28.79 19.79
C GLN A 238 2.88 -27.34 20.20
N ILE A 239 2.90 -26.45 19.20
CA ILE A 239 2.26 -25.14 19.29
C ILE A 239 0.97 -25.14 18.47
N ILE A 240 0.00 -24.37 18.91
CA ILE A 240 -1.29 -24.18 18.27
C ILE A 240 -1.42 -22.71 17.88
N TYR A 241 -1.71 -22.49 16.60
CA TYR A 241 -1.71 -21.16 16.00
C TYR A 241 -2.76 -21.07 14.90
N GLU A 242 -3.24 -19.86 14.66
CA GLU A 242 -4.06 -19.55 13.49
C GLU A 242 -3.14 -19.36 12.29
N THR A 243 -3.57 -19.80 11.11
CA THR A 243 -3.03 -19.45 9.79
C THR A 243 -3.85 -20.20 8.72
N ASP A 244 -3.89 -19.71 7.48
CA ASP A 244 -4.51 -20.47 6.40
C ASP A 244 -3.58 -21.60 5.94
N SER A 245 -4.09 -22.84 5.94
CA SER A 245 -3.38 -24.03 5.44
C SER A 245 -4.30 -24.90 4.57
N LEU A 246 -3.71 -25.63 3.64
CA LEU A 246 -4.41 -26.61 2.79
C LEU A 246 -3.60 -27.91 2.75
N SER A 247 -4.14 -28.96 2.13
CA SER A 247 -3.42 -30.24 1.95
C SER A 247 -2.03 -30.01 1.34
N GLY A 248 -1.00 -30.78 1.70
CA GLY A 248 0.37 -30.55 1.18
C GLY A 248 1.19 -29.47 1.90
N THR A 249 0.62 -28.78 2.89
CA THR A 249 1.36 -27.93 3.82
C THR A 249 2.23 -28.72 4.82
N SER A 250 1.88 -29.97 5.12
CA SER A 250 2.63 -30.83 6.05
C SER A 250 4.14 -30.77 5.81
N GLY A 251 4.87 -30.40 6.86
CA GLY A 251 6.32 -30.26 6.88
C GLY A 251 6.83 -28.85 6.59
N ALA A 252 5.95 -27.86 6.43
CA ALA A 252 6.33 -26.47 6.30
C ALA A 252 6.95 -25.89 7.58
N PRO A 253 7.96 -25.00 7.48
CA PRO A 253 8.47 -24.28 8.63
C PRO A 253 7.45 -23.25 9.14
N VAL A 254 7.29 -23.19 10.46
CA VAL A 254 6.54 -22.16 11.17
C VAL A 254 7.56 -21.22 11.82
N MET A 255 7.55 -19.98 11.38
CA MET A 255 8.46 -18.92 11.79
C MET A 255 7.76 -17.95 12.75
N ALA A 256 8.42 -17.55 13.82
CA ALA A 256 7.98 -16.44 14.65
C ALA A 256 8.45 -15.12 14.04
N LEU A 257 7.51 -14.24 13.73
CA LEU A 257 7.79 -13.01 12.97
C LEU A 257 8.63 -12.01 13.78
N ASP A 258 8.40 -11.98 15.08
CA ASP A 258 9.05 -11.10 16.04
C ASP A 258 10.55 -11.41 16.22
N THR A 259 10.94 -12.69 16.24
CA THR A 259 12.34 -13.13 16.37
C THR A 259 13.01 -13.52 15.06
N ASN A 260 12.22 -13.76 14.01
CA ASN A 260 12.64 -14.38 12.77
C ASN A 260 13.13 -15.83 12.89
N GLU A 261 12.72 -16.56 13.91
CA GLU A 261 13.21 -17.92 14.18
C GLU A 261 12.16 -18.99 13.90
N ILE A 262 12.61 -20.18 13.47
CA ILE A 262 11.71 -21.32 13.27
C ILE A 262 11.31 -21.88 14.63
N VAL A 263 10.01 -21.84 14.91
CA VAL A 263 9.42 -22.28 16.18
C VAL A 263 8.83 -23.66 16.10
N ALA A 264 8.28 -24.04 14.94
CA ALA A 264 7.68 -25.36 14.74
C ALA A 264 7.79 -25.88 13.32
N LEU A 265 7.55 -27.18 13.18
CA LEU A 265 7.30 -27.90 11.93
C LEU A 265 5.80 -28.12 11.81
N HIS A 266 5.13 -27.51 10.83
CA HIS A 266 3.68 -27.66 10.65
C HIS A 266 3.31 -29.12 10.42
N GLN A 267 2.29 -29.60 11.13
CA GLN A 267 1.85 -31.00 11.04
C GLN A 267 0.45 -31.12 10.43
N THR A 268 -0.55 -30.41 10.98
CA THR A 268 -1.96 -30.56 10.58
C THR A 268 -2.81 -29.36 11.01
N GLY A 269 -4.00 -29.22 10.41
CA GLY A 269 -5.10 -28.43 10.97
C GLY A 269 -5.71 -29.08 12.22
N VAL A 270 -6.33 -28.28 13.07
CA VAL A 270 -7.11 -28.69 14.25
C VAL A 270 -8.60 -28.55 13.92
N PRO A 271 -9.35 -29.66 13.80
CA PRO A 271 -10.77 -29.58 13.48
C PRO A 271 -11.58 -29.22 14.73
N LYS A 272 -12.72 -28.58 14.52
CA LYS A 272 -13.76 -28.48 15.54
C LYS A 272 -14.27 -29.88 15.85
N MET A 273 -14.47 -30.18 17.12
CA MET A 273 -14.95 -31.47 17.60
C MET A 273 -16.22 -31.33 18.45
N ASP A 274 -17.05 -32.36 18.44
CA ASP A 274 -18.21 -32.48 19.33
C ASP A 274 -17.81 -32.85 20.78
N ASN A 275 -18.81 -32.96 21.65
CA ASN A 275 -18.62 -33.34 23.06
C ASN A 275 -17.98 -34.74 23.23
N ASN A 276 -18.05 -35.60 22.21
CA ASN A 276 -17.42 -36.92 22.19
C ASN A 276 -16.04 -36.90 21.50
N LYS A 277 -15.46 -35.72 21.27
CA LYS A 277 -14.15 -35.50 20.62
C LYS A 277 -14.07 -36.03 19.19
N ARG A 278 -15.19 -35.99 18.46
CA ARG A 278 -15.24 -36.40 17.05
C ARG A 278 -15.22 -35.16 16.16
N PRO A 279 -14.38 -35.11 15.11
CA PRO A 279 -14.34 -33.98 14.19
C PRO A 279 -15.68 -33.66 13.54
N LEU A 280 -15.95 -32.38 13.29
CA LEU A 280 -17.18 -31.86 12.70
C LEU A 280 -16.93 -31.24 11.32
N THR A 281 -17.95 -31.35 10.47
CA THR A 281 -18.05 -30.61 9.22
C THR A 281 -18.63 -29.22 9.46
N LYS A 282 -18.47 -28.31 8.50
CA LYS A 282 -19.09 -26.97 8.51
C LYS A 282 -20.62 -26.99 8.65
N SER A 283 -21.26 -28.11 8.32
CA SER A 283 -22.70 -28.33 8.48
C SER A 283 -23.10 -28.81 9.89
N GLY A 284 -22.13 -29.06 10.77
CA GLY A 284 -22.33 -29.62 12.11
C GLY A 284 -22.45 -31.15 12.16
N ALA A 285 -22.32 -31.86 11.04
CA ALA A 285 -22.28 -33.33 11.02
C ALA A 285 -20.90 -33.87 11.40
N VAL A 286 -20.84 -35.09 11.98
CA VAL A 286 -19.56 -35.77 12.32
C VAL A 286 -18.81 -36.14 11.05
N ALA A 287 -17.58 -35.66 10.91
CA ALA A 287 -16.70 -35.99 9.80
C ALA A 287 -16.16 -37.42 9.93
N THR A 288 -15.98 -38.08 8.79
CA THR A 288 -15.44 -39.45 8.67
C THR A 288 -14.07 -39.42 8.00
N LEU A 289 -13.36 -40.56 7.99
CA LEU A 289 -12.07 -40.67 7.28
C LEU A 289 -12.16 -40.38 5.78
N GLY A 290 -13.35 -40.48 5.18
CA GLY A 290 -13.61 -40.17 3.77
C GLY A 290 -14.11 -38.74 3.52
N THR A 291 -14.36 -37.96 4.57
CA THR A 291 -14.82 -36.57 4.44
C THR A 291 -13.71 -35.71 3.84
N PRO A 292 -13.99 -34.95 2.76
CA PRO A 292 -13.04 -34.00 2.19
C PRO A 292 -12.58 -32.97 3.22
N ASP A 293 -11.28 -32.63 3.22
CA ASP A 293 -10.70 -31.72 4.21
C ASP A 293 -11.30 -30.29 4.13
N ASP A 294 -11.85 -29.88 2.99
CA ASP A 294 -12.52 -28.59 2.78
C ASP A 294 -13.96 -28.53 3.35
N GLU A 295 -14.57 -29.68 3.64
CA GLU A 295 -15.88 -29.78 4.31
C GLU A 295 -15.75 -29.76 5.85
N ILE A 296 -14.55 -30.00 6.39
CA ILE A 296 -14.25 -29.98 7.82
C ILE A 296 -14.26 -28.53 8.34
N GLU A 297 -14.83 -28.32 9.53
CA GLU A 297 -14.74 -27.03 10.23
C GLU A 297 -13.42 -27.00 11.01
N TRP A 298 -12.49 -26.13 10.62
CA TRP A 298 -11.18 -25.99 11.26
C TRP A 298 -11.17 -24.81 12.24
N VAL A 299 -10.50 -24.97 13.39
CA VAL A 299 -10.40 -23.93 14.42
C VAL A 299 -8.98 -23.39 14.58
N ALA A 300 -7.96 -24.15 14.18
CA ALA A 300 -6.55 -23.74 14.29
C ALA A 300 -5.63 -24.67 13.47
N ASN A 301 -4.31 -24.50 13.61
CA ASN A 301 -3.27 -25.42 13.13
C ASN A 301 -2.39 -25.88 14.30
N ALA A 302 -1.78 -27.05 14.14
CA ALA A 302 -0.82 -27.61 15.07
C ALA A 302 0.54 -27.86 14.39
N GLY A 303 1.61 -27.47 15.06
CA GLY A 303 2.99 -27.70 14.60
C GLY A 303 3.87 -28.26 15.70
N ILE A 304 4.75 -29.19 15.36
CA ILE A 304 5.70 -29.83 16.29
C ILE A 304 6.81 -28.85 16.65
N ARG A 305 7.08 -28.68 17.92
CA ARG A 305 8.08 -27.73 18.43
C ARG A 305 9.49 -28.11 17.99
N ILE A 306 10.20 -27.19 17.35
CA ILE A 306 11.63 -27.37 17.01
C ILE A 306 12.47 -27.65 18.25
N SER A 307 12.12 -27.05 19.40
CA SER A 307 12.83 -27.30 20.66
C SER A 307 12.77 -28.76 21.09
N ARG A 308 11.66 -29.45 20.84
CA ARG A 308 11.46 -30.86 21.22
C ARG A 308 12.20 -31.81 20.27
N ILE A 309 12.19 -31.49 18.98
CA ILE A 309 12.95 -32.22 17.96
C ILE A 309 14.46 -32.15 18.29
N LEU A 310 14.98 -30.95 18.60
CA LEU A 310 16.39 -30.78 18.91
C LEU A 310 16.80 -31.35 20.27
N GLU A 311 15.90 -31.38 21.25
CA GLU A 311 16.14 -32.09 22.52
C GLU A 311 16.30 -33.60 22.29
N LEU A 312 15.45 -34.21 21.45
CA LEU A 312 15.60 -35.60 21.09
C LEU A 312 16.92 -35.85 20.35
N LEU A 313 17.26 -34.98 19.38
CA LEU A 313 18.53 -35.07 18.64
C LEU A 313 19.74 -34.98 19.58
N GLU A 314 19.71 -34.07 20.56
CA GLU A 314 20.76 -33.92 21.58
C GLU A 314 20.94 -35.21 22.40
N LYS A 315 19.86 -35.90 22.74
CA LYS A 315 19.88 -37.18 23.47
C LYS A 315 20.26 -38.39 22.61
N LYS A 316 20.07 -38.33 21.29
CA LYS A 316 20.36 -39.44 20.37
C LYS A 316 21.86 -39.64 20.18
N ASN A 317 22.37 -40.84 20.46
CA ASN A 317 23.71 -41.25 20.03
C ASN A 317 23.57 -42.13 18.79
N PHE A 318 24.21 -41.75 17.68
CA PHE A 318 24.18 -42.55 16.45
C PHE A 318 25.33 -43.56 16.45
N ASP A 319 25.11 -44.71 15.82
CA ASP A 319 26.18 -45.71 15.68
C ASP A 319 27.26 -45.22 14.70
N ASP A 320 26.87 -44.45 13.67
CA ASP A 320 27.79 -43.84 12.71
C ASP A 320 28.41 -42.54 13.28
N PRO A 321 29.76 -42.46 13.38
CA PRO A 321 30.46 -41.23 13.74
C PRO A 321 30.13 -40.02 12.85
N ALA A 322 29.88 -40.21 11.55
CA ALA A 322 29.52 -39.13 10.63
C ALA A 322 28.15 -38.51 10.97
N HIS A 323 27.18 -39.35 11.38
CA HIS A 323 25.89 -38.87 11.85
C HIS A 323 26.02 -38.08 13.16
N ASN A 324 26.92 -38.48 14.07
CA ASN A 324 27.20 -37.71 15.28
C ASN A 324 27.88 -36.37 14.97
N LEU A 325 28.76 -36.30 13.96
CA LEU A 325 29.34 -35.04 13.51
C LEU A 325 28.25 -34.10 12.97
N LYS A 326 27.38 -34.60 12.09
CA LYS A 326 26.26 -33.83 11.52
C LYS A 326 25.28 -33.37 12.62
N LYS A 327 24.97 -34.23 13.59
CA LYS A 327 24.21 -33.86 14.79
C LYS A 327 24.83 -32.65 15.51
N ASN A 328 26.14 -32.65 15.73
CA ASN A 328 26.82 -31.56 16.43
C ASN A 328 26.81 -30.26 15.61
N GLU A 329 26.91 -30.34 14.28
CA GLU A 329 26.74 -29.18 13.39
C GLU A 329 25.33 -28.57 13.54
N ILE A 330 24.28 -29.40 13.55
CA ILE A 330 22.89 -28.95 13.75
C ILE A 330 22.71 -28.29 15.13
N LEU A 331 23.31 -28.83 16.19
CA LEU A 331 23.17 -28.33 17.56
C LEU A 331 24.05 -27.12 17.89
N THR A 332 24.96 -26.73 16.99
CA THR A 332 25.93 -25.64 17.23
C THR A 332 25.24 -24.32 17.63
N ARG A 333 24.21 -23.91 16.89
CA ARG A 333 23.45 -22.68 17.19
C ARG A 333 22.74 -22.77 18.54
N THR A 334 22.15 -23.93 18.84
CA THR A 334 21.44 -24.17 20.10
C THR A 334 22.38 -24.02 21.31
N HIS A 335 23.57 -24.60 21.26
CA HIS A 335 24.55 -24.49 22.35
C HIS A 335 25.10 -23.08 22.51
N LYS A 336 25.34 -22.37 21.40
CA LYS A 336 25.80 -20.98 21.41
C LYS A 336 24.77 -20.07 22.10
N ILE A 337 23.53 -20.07 21.64
CA ILE A 337 22.46 -19.23 22.20
C ILE A 337 22.19 -19.60 23.67
N LYS A 338 22.20 -20.90 24.02
CA LYS A 338 22.02 -21.35 25.42
C LYS A 338 23.06 -20.76 26.36
N LYS A 339 24.30 -20.55 25.91
CA LYS A 339 25.36 -19.92 26.69
C LYS A 339 25.12 -18.41 26.82
N GLU A 340 24.82 -17.74 25.71
CA GLU A 340 24.54 -16.29 25.66
C GLU A 340 23.36 -15.92 26.57
N LEU A 341 22.25 -16.68 26.50
CA LEU A 341 21.06 -16.44 27.33
C LEU A 341 21.34 -16.61 28.83
N LYS A 342 22.12 -17.61 29.23
CA LYS A 342 22.51 -17.79 30.64
C LYS A 342 23.28 -16.59 31.19
N GLU A 343 24.12 -15.96 30.37
CA GLU A 343 24.87 -14.78 30.79
C GLU A 343 24.00 -13.52 30.86
N VAL A 344 23.11 -13.30 29.88
CA VAL A 344 22.18 -12.17 29.89
C VAL A 344 21.21 -12.27 31.07
N MET A 345 20.58 -13.42 31.28
CA MET A 345 19.61 -13.64 32.37
C MET A 345 20.23 -13.44 33.76
N LYS A 346 21.54 -13.70 33.94
CA LYS A 346 22.21 -13.48 35.23
C LYS A 346 22.29 -11.99 35.61
N ASN A 347 22.32 -11.11 34.63
CA ASN A 347 22.53 -9.67 34.81
C ASN A 347 21.26 -8.85 34.56
N GLN A 348 20.14 -9.50 34.25
CA GLN A 348 18.89 -8.86 33.89
C GLN A 348 18.06 -8.55 35.15
N PRO A 349 17.41 -7.36 35.24
CA PRO A 349 16.49 -7.07 36.34
C PRO A 349 15.28 -8.00 36.33
N GLU A 350 14.80 -8.41 37.51
CA GLU A 350 13.55 -9.16 37.64
C GLU A 350 12.36 -8.28 37.24
N VAL A 351 11.55 -8.78 36.29
CA VAL A 351 10.34 -8.11 35.80
C VAL A 351 9.17 -9.09 35.87
N SER A 352 8.11 -8.75 36.59
CA SER A 352 6.94 -9.61 36.76
C SER A 352 6.00 -9.52 35.57
N LEU A 353 5.63 -10.66 34.97
CA LEU A 353 4.63 -10.72 33.90
C LEU A 353 3.28 -10.15 34.37
N ALA A 354 2.94 -10.30 35.65
CA ALA A 354 1.71 -9.74 36.22
C ALA A 354 1.74 -8.20 36.26
N GLU A 355 2.90 -7.60 36.56
CA GLU A 355 3.07 -6.14 36.54
C GLU A 355 2.95 -5.60 35.11
N VAL A 356 3.58 -6.26 34.14
CA VAL A 356 3.49 -5.90 32.71
C VAL A 356 2.06 -5.97 32.19
N LYS A 357 1.31 -7.02 32.55
CA LYS A 357 -0.12 -7.13 32.21
C LYS A 357 -0.95 -6.02 32.85
N ASN A 358 -0.69 -5.70 34.12
CA ASN A 358 -1.39 -4.62 34.83
C ASN A 358 -1.09 -3.24 34.22
N GLU A 359 0.16 -2.96 33.83
CA GLU A 359 0.51 -1.71 33.14
C GLU A 359 -0.09 -1.62 31.74
N ALA A 360 -0.05 -2.71 30.97
CA ALA A 360 -0.72 -2.79 29.67
C ALA A 360 -2.24 -2.56 29.78
N GLN A 361 -2.85 -2.90 30.92
CA GLN A 361 -4.26 -2.65 31.20
C GLN A 361 -4.56 -1.22 31.68
N LYS A 362 -3.64 -0.59 32.42
CA LYS A 362 -3.77 0.83 32.88
C LYS A 362 -3.72 1.84 31.74
N LEU A 363 -3.07 1.54 30.61
CA LEU A 363 -3.13 2.36 29.40
C LEU A 363 -4.55 2.57 28.85
N LYS A 364 -5.54 1.82 29.35
CA LYS A 364 -6.94 1.89 28.96
C LYS A 364 -7.79 2.83 29.84
N ASP A 365 -7.31 3.21 31.03
CA ASP A 365 -8.07 4.06 31.95
C ASP A 365 -7.95 5.54 31.51
N PRO A 366 -9.07 6.22 31.17
CA PRO A 366 -9.04 7.61 30.76
C PRO A 366 -8.67 8.51 31.94
N VAL A 367 -7.94 9.56 31.64
CA VAL A 367 -7.73 10.72 32.52
C VAL A 367 -9.07 11.11 33.17
N SER A 368 -9.10 11.04 34.50
CA SER A 368 -10.31 11.15 35.33
C SER A 368 -10.93 12.54 35.37
N ALA A 369 -12.26 12.55 35.38
CA ALA A 369 -13.15 13.44 36.15
C ALA A 369 -13.34 14.92 35.71
N ILE A 370 -14.46 15.17 35.03
CA ILE A 370 -15.47 16.07 35.61
C ILE A 370 -16.60 15.17 36.13
N GLU A 371 -16.78 15.17 37.44
CA GLU A 371 -17.86 14.49 38.15
C GLU A 371 -19.20 15.15 37.81
N ASP A 372 -20.23 14.38 37.44
CA ASP A 372 -21.43 14.36 38.28
C ASP A 372 -22.27 13.09 38.09
N LYS A 373 -22.99 12.79 39.16
CA LYS A 373 -23.48 11.49 39.57
C LYS A 373 -24.74 11.01 38.84
N THR A 374 -24.89 9.68 38.94
CA THR A 374 -26.12 8.88 38.84
C THR A 374 -26.79 8.78 37.47
N LEU A 375 -26.64 7.62 36.82
CA LEU A 375 -27.75 6.75 36.36
C LEU A 375 -27.21 5.45 35.71
N ASN A 376 -27.58 4.32 36.33
CA ASN A 376 -27.88 2.98 35.80
C ASN A 376 -27.16 2.35 34.59
N LYS A 377 -26.65 1.13 34.84
CA LYS A 377 -26.57 -0.07 33.97
C LYS A 377 -26.89 0.09 32.47
N GLY A 378 -25.89 -0.24 31.65
CA GLY A 378 -25.99 -0.58 30.22
C GLY A 378 -24.97 0.19 29.38
N ASN A 379 -24.32 -0.48 28.42
CA ASN A 379 -23.91 0.01 27.08
C ASN A 379 -22.94 -1.05 26.49
N THR A 380 -23.28 -1.92 25.53
CA THR A 380 -23.70 -1.71 24.11
C THR A 380 -22.73 -0.83 23.33
N VAL A 381 -22.12 -1.40 22.28
CA VAL A 381 -21.44 -0.65 21.22
C VAL A 381 -22.45 0.38 20.71
N ASP A 382 -22.01 1.64 20.63
CA ASP A 382 -22.89 2.75 20.32
C ASP A 382 -23.28 2.70 18.82
N ASP A 383 -24.54 2.35 18.55
CA ASP A 383 -25.15 2.35 17.22
C ASP A 383 -25.21 3.76 16.58
N SER A 384 -24.74 4.81 17.27
CA SER A 384 -24.81 6.22 16.85
C SER A 384 -23.73 6.70 15.87
N ILE A 385 -22.62 5.96 15.67
CA ILE A 385 -21.51 6.42 14.81
C ILE A 385 -21.85 6.20 13.33
N LYS A 386 -21.96 7.29 12.57
CA LYS A 386 -22.20 7.28 11.12
C LYS A 386 -20.90 7.37 10.33
N PHE A 387 -20.83 6.67 9.20
CA PHE A 387 -19.70 6.69 8.28
C PHE A 387 -20.12 7.28 6.92
N PRO A 388 -19.23 8.05 6.26
CA PRO A 388 -19.49 8.60 4.92
C PRO A 388 -19.24 7.57 3.81
N PHE A 389 -20.22 7.42 2.94
CA PHE A 389 -20.14 6.59 1.73
C PHE A 389 -20.43 7.44 0.51
N ILE A 390 -19.66 7.25 -0.56
CA ILE A 390 -19.92 7.84 -1.87
C ILE A 390 -20.60 6.80 -2.75
N ILE A 391 -21.79 7.14 -3.24
CA ILE A 391 -22.68 6.25 -4.00
C ILE A 391 -22.90 6.85 -5.39
N LEU A 392 -22.78 6.03 -6.43
CA LEU A 392 -23.25 6.38 -7.77
C LEU A 392 -24.67 5.83 -7.94
N ALA A 393 -25.63 6.71 -8.26
CA ALA A 393 -27.02 6.33 -8.45
C ALA A 393 -27.69 7.25 -9.49
N LYS A 394 -28.84 6.84 -10.02
CA LYS A 394 -29.62 7.68 -10.95
C LYS A 394 -30.32 8.80 -10.18
N ASN A 395 -30.09 10.05 -10.58
CA ASN A 395 -30.75 11.23 -10.01
C ASN A 395 -32.17 11.39 -10.57
N SER A 396 -33.09 10.54 -10.12
CA SER A 396 -34.52 10.64 -10.46
C SER A 396 -35.37 10.52 -9.19
N PRO A 397 -36.52 11.21 -9.11
CA PRO A 397 -37.40 11.15 -7.94
C PRO A 397 -37.76 9.71 -7.56
N LYS A 398 -38.07 8.88 -8.58
CA LYS A 398 -38.42 7.47 -8.38
C LYS A 398 -37.28 6.64 -7.77
N ASN A 399 -36.04 6.83 -8.26
CA ASN A 399 -34.88 6.10 -7.73
C ASN A 399 -34.58 6.53 -6.30
N PHE A 400 -34.72 7.83 -6.00
CA PHE A 400 -34.52 8.36 -4.66
C PHE A 400 -35.57 7.85 -3.66
N ASP A 401 -36.86 7.91 -4.02
CA ASP A 401 -37.95 7.40 -3.18
C ASP A 401 -37.77 5.91 -2.86
N ASN A 402 -37.37 5.11 -3.85
CA ASN A 402 -37.09 3.70 -3.67
C ASN A 402 -35.86 3.47 -2.77
N LEU A 403 -34.74 4.17 -3.04
CA LEU A 403 -33.51 4.03 -2.28
C LEU A 403 -33.71 4.44 -0.82
N GLU A 404 -34.41 5.54 -0.56
CA GLU A 404 -34.76 5.99 0.79
C GLU A 404 -35.65 4.96 1.50
N THR A 405 -36.60 4.36 0.78
CA THR A 405 -37.47 3.29 1.29
C THR A 405 -36.66 2.05 1.66
N GLU A 406 -35.78 1.56 0.78
CA GLU A 406 -34.91 0.40 1.02
C GLU A 406 -33.93 0.65 2.17
N LEU A 407 -33.29 1.82 2.21
CA LEU A 407 -32.40 2.20 3.32
C LEU A 407 -33.18 2.24 4.64
N THR A 408 -34.39 2.81 4.64
CA THR A 408 -35.25 2.85 5.82
C THR A 408 -35.66 1.47 6.29
N LEU A 409 -36.01 0.56 5.37
CA LEU A 409 -36.43 -0.80 5.68
C LEU A 409 -35.29 -1.65 6.25
N ASN A 410 -34.10 -1.54 5.65
CA ASN A 410 -32.96 -2.41 5.97
C ASN A 410 -32.11 -1.86 7.13
N TYR A 411 -32.03 -0.53 7.31
CA TYR A 411 -31.11 0.13 8.23
C TYR A 411 -31.75 1.19 9.15
N GLY A 412 -33.05 1.44 9.01
CA GLY A 412 -33.76 2.44 9.80
C GLY A 412 -33.66 3.86 9.23
N LYS A 413 -34.27 4.84 9.92
CA LYS A 413 -34.38 6.23 9.43
C LYS A 413 -33.17 7.12 9.74
N ASP A 414 -32.15 6.58 10.39
CA ASP A 414 -31.03 7.38 10.90
C ASP A 414 -29.89 7.48 9.87
N PHE A 415 -30.15 8.11 8.73
CA PHE A 415 -29.15 8.37 7.69
C PHE A 415 -29.38 9.73 7.03
N ASN A 416 -28.31 10.28 6.43
CA ASN A 416 -28.40 11.45 5.56
C ASN A 416 -27.95 11.05 4.16
N LEU A 417 -28.76 11.35 3.15
CA LEU A 417 -28.44 11.11 1.74
C LEU A 417 -28.61 12.41 0.95
N PHE A 418 -27.56 12.86 0.27
CA PHE A 418 -27.59 14.08 -0.53
C PHE A 418 -26.66 13.98 -1.75
N LEU A 419 -26.87 14.81 -2.77
CA LEU A 419 -25.99 14.86 -3.94
C LEU A 419 -24.61 15.40 -3.55
N ALA A 420 -23.54 14.75 -4.02
CA ALA A 420 -22.17 15.21 -3.83
C ALA A 420 -21.84 16.44 -4.69
N THR A 421 -22.54 16.61 -5.81
CA THR A 421 -22.34 17.71 -6.76
C THR A 421 -23.69 18.36 -7.18
N PRO A 422 -24.44 18.92 -6.21
CA PRO A 422 -25.83 19.34 -6.41
C PRO A 422 -26.01 20.44 -7.46
N VAL A 423 -25.05 21.33 -7.65
CA VAL A 423 -25.17 22.47 -8.59
C VAL A 423 -25.04 22.01 -10.03
N SER A 424 -24.15 21.05 -10.28
CA SER A 424 -23.89 20.53 -11.62
C SER A 424 -24.74 19.31 -11.99
N ALA A 425 -25.48 18.75 -11.02
CA ALA A 425 -26.32 17.57 -11.18
C ALA A 425 -27.43 17.76 -12.21
N LYS A 426 -27.74 16.70 -12.96
CA LYS A 426 -28.86 16.68 -13.92
C LYS A 426 -29.91 15.66 -13.51
N GLU A 427 -31.17 15.99 -13.73
CA GLU A 427 -32.28 15.04 -13.57
C GLU A 427 -32.15 13.91 -14.58
N ASP A 428 -32.48 12.70 -14.15
CA ASP A 428 -32.42 11.44 -14.89
C ASP A 428 -31.04 10.98 -15.36
N GLU A 429 -29.96 11.61 -14.89
CA GLU A 429 -28.57 11.19 -15.14
C GLU A 429 -27.97 10.44 -13.95
N GLU A 430 -26.85 9.74 -14.16
CA GLU A 430 -26.07 9.10 -13.10
C GLU A 430 -25.24 10.15 -12.34
N GLU A 431 -25.42 10.21 -11.03
CA GLU A 431 -24.81 11.23 -10.18
C GLU A 431 -24.21 10.63 -8.90
N LEU A 432 -23.24 11.33 -8.35
CA LEU A 432 -22.63 10.97 -7.06
C LEU A 432 -23.47 11.51 -5.91
N PHE A 433 -23.71 10.64 -4.92
CA PHE A 433 -24.42 10.91 -3.68
C PHE A 433 -23.51 10.61 -2.49
N ILE A 434 -23.72 11.33 -1.40
CA ILE A 434 -23.08 11.11 -0.11
C ILE A 434 -24.12 10.53 0.82
N LEU A 435 -23.86 9.33 1.32
CA LEU A 435 -24.66 8.64 2.32
C LEU A 435 -23.89 8.59 3.63
N ASN A 436 -24.40 9.26 4.65
CA ASN A 436 -23.92 9.15 6.02
C ASN A 436 -24.85 8.25 6.81
N ILE A 437 -24.39 7.06 7.19
CA ILE A 437 -25.20 6.03 7.84
C ILE A 437 -24.38 5.21 8.83
N SER A 438 -25.01 4.74 9.90
CA SER A 438 -24.39 3.80 10.85
C SER A 438 -24.23 2.43 10.20
N THR A 439 -23.05 1.81 10.37
CA THR A 439 -22.79 0.47 9.83
C THR A 439 -23.33 -0.63 10.74
N GLY A 440 -23.96 -0.29 11.88
CA GLY A 440 -24.44 -1.27 12.86
C GLY A 440 -23.31 -2.17 13.40
N GLY A 441 -22.10 -1.61 13.53
CA GLY A 441 -20.90 -2.32 13.98
C GLY A 441 -20.14 -3.09 12.89
N LYS A 442 -20.60 -3.09 11.63
CA LYS A 442 -19.90 -3.72 10.49
C LYS A 442 -18.70 -2.88 10.02
N ASN A 443 -17.73 -3.53 9.37
CA ASN A 443 -16.62 -2.84 8.71
C ASN A 443 -17.16 -1.93 7.58
N PRO A 444 -16.76 -0.65 7.48
CA PRO A 444 -17.27 0.25 6.44
C PRO A 444 -17.07 -0.24 5.01
N ASN A 445 -15.94 -0.87 4.66
CA ASN A 445 -15.78 -1.42 3.29
C ASN A 445 -16.68 -2.63 3.02
N GLU A 446 -16.99 -3.41 4.06
CA GLU A 446 -17.96 -4.50 3.95
C GLU A 446 -19.38 -3.94 3.78
N PHE A 447 -19.72 -2.92 4.56
CA PHE A 447 -21.00 -2.22 4.44
C PHE A 447 -21.17 -1.56 3.06
N ALA A 448 -20.11 -0.96 2.50
CA ALA A 448 -20.12 -0.43 1.15
C ALA A 448 -20.46 -1.51 0.09
N ARG A 449 -20.06 -2.77 0.31
CA ARG A 449 -20.43 -3.89 -0.59
C ARG A 449 -21.88 -4.30 -0.40
N GLU A 450 -22.39 -4.20 0.82
CA GLU A 450 -23.79 -4.49 1.12
C GLU A 450 -24.72 -3.47 0.44
N LEU A 451 -24.35 -2.19 0.42
CA LEU A 451 -25.09 -1.15 -0.31
C LEU A 451 -25.24 -1.46 -1.81
N LEU A 452 -24.31 -2.23 -2.40
CA LEU A 452 -24.40 -2.68 -3.80
C LEU A 452 -25.46 -3.74 -4.05
N SER A 453 -26.06 -4.31 -3.01
CA SER A 453 -27.19 -5.23 -3.15
C SER A 453 -28.50 -4.50 -3.43
N LEU A 454 -28.55 -3.18 -3.22
CA LEU A 454 -29.69 -2.33 -3.55
C LEU A 454 -29.72 -2.07 -5.07
N GLU A 455 -30.89 -2.28 -5.70
CA GLU A 455 -31.06 -2.13 -7.15
C GLU A 455 -30.77 -0.70 -7.63
N GLU A 456 -31.04 0.28 -6.77
CA GLU A 456 -30.88 1.71 -6.99
C GLU A 456 -29.42 2.19 -6.94
N VAL A 457 -28.50 1.35 -6.44
CA VAL A 457 -27.09 1.68 -6.22
C VAL A 457 -26.20 1.06 -7.30
N LEU A 458 -25.67 1.90 -8.19
CA LEU A 458 -24.77 1.47 -9.27
C LEU A 458 -23.34 1.25 -8.76
N HIS A 459 -22.89 2.07 -7.81
CA HIS A 459 -21.59 1.95 -7.13
C HIS A 459 -21.66 2.51 -5.71
N ALA A 460 -20.84 2.00 -4.81
CA ALA A 460 -20.70 2.48 -3.44
C ALA A 460 -19.27 2.22 -2.99
N GLU A 461 -18.63 3.23 -2.43
CA GLU A 461 -17.33 3.13 -1.78
C GLU A 461 -17.35 3.90 -0.46
N TYR A 462 -16.61 3.37 0.52
CA TYR A 462 -16.37 4.09 1.77
C TYR A 462 -15.33 5.18 1.52
N ASP A 463 -15.59 6.40 1.98
CA ASP A 463 -14.63 7.50 1.88
C ASP A 463 -13.58 7.41 3.00
N SER A 464 -12.60 6.52 2.79
CA SER A 464 -11.49 6.29 3.73
C SER A 464 -10.36 7.30 3.56
N GLU A 465 -9.63 7.58 4.64
CA GLU A 465 -8.34 8.30 4.57
C GLU A 465 -7.32 7.55 3.69
N ILE A 466 -6.76 8.22 2.67
CA ILE A 466 -5.74 7.68 1.75
C ILE A 466 -4.52 8.60 1.78
N TYR A 467 -3.31 8.03 1.94
CA TYR A 467 -2.05 8.80 2.07
C TYR A 467 -1.30 8.93 0.74
N LEU A 468 -0.86 10.16 0.42
CA LEU A 468 -0.18 10.51 -0.83
C LEU A 468 0.83 11.69 -0.86
N ASN A 469 2.12 11.34 -0.73
CA ASN A 469 3.42 11.91 -1.20
C ASN A 469 3.52 13.41 -1.42
N MET A 470 4.31 14.17 -0.63
CA MET A 470 5.77 14.12 -0.35
C MET A 470 6.69 14.52 -1.52
N GLU A 471 7.48 15.59 -1.30
CA GLU A 471 8.84 15.71 -1.85
C GLU A 471 9.73 14.67 -1.16
N VAL A 472 10.09 13.59 -1.87
CA VAL A 472 11.23 12.74 -1.51
C VAL A 472 12.12 12.56 -2.71
N THR A 473 13.30 13.17 -2.73
CA THR A 473 14.33 12.85 -3.71
C THR A 473 15.58 12.29 -3.06
N TYR A 474 16.11 11.22 -3.66
CA TYR A 474 17.50 10.79 -3.53
C TYR A 474 18.42 11.83 -4.20
N ASP A 475 19.02 12.68 -3.37
CA ASP A 475 20.36 13.23 -3.55
C ASP A 475 20.78 13.77 -2.17
N ASP A 476 21.61 13.02 -1.43
CA ASP A 476 21.88 13.24 0.00
C ASP A 476 22.52 14.62 0.32
N GLU A 477 22.94 15.39 -0.69
CA GLU A 477 23.42 16.77 -0.51
C GLU A 477 22.33 17.85 -0.76
N PHE A 478 21.23 17.53 -1.45
CA PHE A 478 20.18 18.50 -1.82
C PHE A 478 19.02 18.54 -0.79
N LYS A 479 18.84 17.44 -0.05
CA LYS A 479 17.84 17.29 1.05
C LYS A 479 17.91 18.39 2.12
N ALA A 480 19.10 18.90 2.44
CA ALA A 480 19.29 19.85 3.55
C ALA A 480 18.88 21.30 3.22
N LEU A 481 18.57 21.62 1.95
CA LEU A 481 18.29 22.99 1.49
C LEU A 481 16.82 23.20 1.09
N GLU A 482 16.12 22.17 0.59
CA GLU A 482 14.74 22.30 0.07
C GLU A 482 13.65 21.91 1.09
N SER A 483 13.72 20.75 1.74
CA SER A 483 12.67 20.27 2.65
C SER A 483 13.05 20.46 4.13
N SER A 484 12.28 21.28 4.85
CA SER A 484 12.28 21.41 6.32
C SER A 484 13.64 21.66 7.02
N GLY A 485 13.99 22.93 7.26
CA GLY A 485 14.98 23.31 8.30
C GLY A 485 16.23 24.07 7.84
N ALA A 486 16.39 24.35 6.55
CA ALA A 486 17.47 25.20 6.08
C ALA A 486 17.31 26.65 6.62
N LYS A 487 18.36 27.22 7.21
CA LYS A 487 18.37 28.63 7.68
C LYS A 487 18.46 29.66 6.54
N ASP A 488 18.48 29.23 5.27
CA ASP A 488 18.69 30.12 4.13
C ASP A 488 18.05 29.62 2.83
N PHE A 489 17.84 30.52 1.86
CA PHE A 489 17.22 30.26 0.55
C PHE A 489 18.20 29.69 -0.51
N ASN A 490 19.41 29.30 -0.11
CA ASN A 490 20.57 29.36 -0.99
C ASN A 490 20.90 28.03 -1.72
N ASN A 491 20.01 27.60 -2.64
CA ASN A 491 20.27 26.47 -3.55
C ASN A 491 20.70 26.89 -4.98
N GLU A 492 20.78 28.20 -5.26
CA GLU A 492 21.14 28.73 -6.58
C GLU A 492 22.56 28.37 -7.02
N LYS A 493 23.52 28.34 -6.09
CA LYS A 493 24.90 27.94 -6.42
C LYS A 493 24.94 26.54 -7.03
N ARG A 494 24.20 25.60 -6.44
CA ARG A 494 24.13 24.22 -6.91
C ARG A 494 23.41 24.10 -8.25
N PHE A 495 22.33 24.87 -8.45
CA PHE A 495 21.69 24.99 -9.75
C PHE A 495 22.69 25.40 -10.85
N LEU A 496 23.53 26.39 -10.57
CA LEU A 496 24.57 26.83 -11.51
C LEU A 496 25.67 25.78 -11.72
N GLU A 497 26.07 25.04 -10.68
CA GLU A 497 27.02 23.92 -10.82
C GLU A 497 26.50 22.85 -11.79
N LEU A 498 25.20 22.53 -11.73
CA LEU A 498 24.57 21.53 -12.59
C LEU A 498 24.40 22.00 -14.03
N TYR A 499 23.98 23.26 -14.25
CA TYR A 499 23.46 23.69 -15.56
C TYR A 499 24.28 24.77 -16.27
N SER A 500 25.24 25.43 -15.62
CA SER A 500 26.00 26.53 -16.24
C SER A 500 26.81 26.11 -17.48
N GLN A 501 27.09 24.82 -17.63
CA GLN A 501 27.85 24.28 -18.76
C GLN A 501 27.00 23.52 -19.78
N SER A 502 25.92 22.87 -19.34
CA SER A 502 25.06 21.98 -20.16
C SER A 502 23.82 22.68 -20.70
N SER A 503 23.10 23.44 -19.86
CA SER A 503 21.78 23.94 -20.21
C SER A 503 21.87 25.16 -21.11
N LYS A 504 21.13 25.12 -22.22
CA LYS A 504 20.97 26.28 -23.12
C LYS A 504 20.21 27.45 -22.47
N TYR A 505 19.50 27.21 -21.36
CA TYR A 505 18.77 28.25 -20.63
C TYR A 505 19.60 28.88 -19.49
N VAL A 506 20.74 28.30 -19.14
CA VAL A 506 21.58 28.77 -18.02
C VAL A 506 22.97 29.22 -18.51
N LYS A 507 23.55 28.49 -19.48
CA LYS A 507 24.89 28.77 -19.99
C LYS A 507 25.01 30.17 -20.59
N GLY A 508 25.85 30.99 -19.96
CA GLY A 508 26.13 32.36 -20.39
C GLY A 508 24.94 33.33 -20.25
N LYS A 509 23.93 32.97 -19.47
CA LYS A 509 22.74 33.79 -19.21
C LYS A 509 22.88 34.66 -17.97
N SER A 510 22.19 35.81 -17.94
CA SER A 510 22.14 36.65 -16.75
C SER A 510 21.38 35.95 -15.61
N LYS A 511 21.52 36.49 -14.40
CA LYS A 511 20.85 36.00 -13.20
C LYS A 511 19.33 35.97 -13.33
N GLU A 512 18.79 37.02 -13.91
CA GLU A 512 17.36 37.17 -14.19
C GLU A 512 16.91 36.17 -15.27
N GLU A 513 17.70 35.99 -16.32
CA GLU A 513 17.37 35.08 -17.43
C GLU A 513 17.32 33.61 -16.99
N TYR A 514 18.32 33.13 -16.23
CA TYR A 514 18.34 31.72 -15.84
C TYR A 514 17.35 31.41 -14.71
N ARG A 515 17.02 32.37 -13.83
CA ARG A 515 15.95 32.21 -12.82
C ARG A 515 14.57 32.04 -13.44
N GLN A 516 14.40 32.57 -14.65
CA GLN A 516 13.19 32.48 -15.45
C GLN A 516 13.33 31.48 -16.61
N TRP A 517 14.22 30.49 -16.50
CA TRP A 517 14.50 29.54 -17.58
C TRP A 517 13.24 28.80 -18.08
N ASN A 518 12.30 28.50 -17.17
CA ASN A 518 11.07 27.78 -17.44
C ASN A 518 10.20 28.49 -18.50
N TRP A 519 10.20 29.83 -18.55
CA TRP A 519 9.51 30.59 -19.61
C TRP A 519 10.10 30.34 -20.99
N LYS A 520 11.44 30.28 -21.07
CA LYS A 520 12.13 29.98 -22.32
C LYS A 520 11.94 28.52 -22.72
N ALA A 521 11.86 27.62 -21.76
CA ALA A 521 11.65 26.19 -22.01
C ALA A 521 10.28 25.88 -22.61
N VAL A 522 9.23 26.61 -22.19
CA VAL A 522 7.86 26.49 -22.76
C VAL A 522 7.63 27.37 -23.99
N ASN A 523 8.67 28.05 -24.49
CA ASN A 523 8.63 28.92 -25.65
C ASN A 523 7.44 29.90 -25.66
N TYR A 524 7.33 30.71 -24.60
CA TYR A 524 6.36 31.80 -24.56
C TYR A 524 7.07 33.15 -24.65
N ASN A 525 6.80 33.90 -25.72
CA ASN A 525 7.37 35.23 -25.93
C ASN A 525 6.47 36.37 -25.43
N GLY A 526 5.35 36.07 -24.76
CA GLY A 526 4.39 37.08 -24.33
C GLY A 526 3.50 37.61 -25.45
N SER A 527 3.28 36.82 -26.51
CA SER A 527 2.54 37.23 -27.72
C SER A 527 1.10 37.70 -27.45
N ILE A 528 0.48 37.29 -26.34
CA ILE A 528 -0.82 37.80 -25.89
C ILE A 528 -0.56 38.85 -24.82
N THR A 529 -0.73 40.12 -25.19
CA THR A 529 -0.62 41.28 -24.30
C THR A 529 -1.97 41.80 -23.81
N ASP A 530 -3.07 41.21 -24.29
CA ASP A 530 -4.42 41.61 -23.89
C ASP A 530 -4.66 41.33 -22.40
N ILE A 531 -5.47 42.19 -21.78
CA ILE A 531 -6.04 41.91 -20.46
C ILE A 531 -7.13 40.86 -20.64
N ILE A 532 -6.82 39.65 -20.20
CA ILE A 532 -7.78 38.54 -20.12
C ILE A 532 -8.71 38.77 -18.94
N GLY A 533 -8.18 39.24 -17.80
CA GLY A 533 -8.99 39.55 -16.62
C GLY A 533 -9.84 38.36 -16.16
N LYS A 534 -11.11 38.61 -15.85
CA LYS A 534 -12.10 37.57 -15.48
C LYS A 534 -12.75 36.84 -16.68
N SER A 535 -12.29 37.06 -17.93
CA SER A 535 -12.92 36.44 -19.11
C SER A 535 -12.71 34.93 -19.20
N VAL A 536 -11.58 34.44 -18.70
CA VAL A 536 -11.29 33.01 -18.54
C VAL A 536 -10.94 32.78 -17.08
N LYS A 537 -11.86 32.19 -16.33
CA LYS A 537 -11.65 31.85 -14.93
C LYS A 537 -10.80 30.59 -14.79
N ILE A 538 -9.79 30.66 -13.93
CA ILE A 538 -8.93 29.55 -13.57
C ILE A 538 -9.01 29.31 -12.06
N VAL A 539 -9.24 28.05 -11.69
CA VAL A 539 -9.33 27.60 -10.30
C VAL A 539 -8.15 26.68 -10.00
N GLN A 540 -7.58 26.83 -8.82
CA GLN A 540 -6.51 26.00 -8.30
C GLN A 540 -7.03 25.11 -7.17
N PHE A 541 -6.89 23.80 -7.32
CA PHE A 541 -7.10 22.84 -6.22
C PHE A 541 -5.73 22.53 -5.61
N ASP A 542 -5.49 23.02 -4.39
CA ASP A 542 -4.21 22.91 -3.71
C ASP A 542 -4.38 23.02 -2.18
N THR A 543 -3.27 23.23 -1.45
CA THR A 543 -3.24 23.42 0.01
C THR A 543 -3.81 24.75 0.50
N GLY A 544 -4.26 25.60 -0.43
CA GLY A 544 -4.61 26.99 -0.17
C GLY A 544 -3.52 27.97 -0.59
N TYR A 545 -3.48 29.13 0.07
CA TYR A 545 -2.47 30.16 -0.21
C TYR A 545 -1.86 30.77 1.06
N SER A 546 -0.71 31.42 0.89
CA SER A 546 0.02 32.16 1.92
C SER A 546 0.27 33.61 1.47
N HIS A 547 0.60 34.50 2.42
CA HIS A 547 0.88 35.92 2.17
C HIS A 547 2.25 36.21 1.55
N HIS A 548 2.84 35.26 0.83
CA HIS A 548 4.13 35.50 0.21
C HIS A 548 4.02 36.71 -0.76
N PRO A 549 4.89 37.73 -0.65
CA PRO A 549 4.83 38.96 -1.47
C PRO A 549 4.78 38.70 -2.98
N LYS A 550 5.32 37.55 -3.39
CA LYS A 550 5.33 37.11 -4.78
C LYS A 550 3.94 36.98 -5.41
N ASN A 551 2.91 36.65 -4.64
CA ASN A 551 1.54 36.46 -5.15
C ASN A 551 0.57 37.52 -4.59
N TYR A 552 1.08 38.55 -3.91
CA TYR A 552 0.26 39.55 -3.24
C TYR A 552 -0.69 40.23 -4.25
N GLY A 553 -1.99 40.20 -3.96
CA GLY A 553 -3.05 40.79 -4.80
C GLY A 553 -3.40 40.02 -6.08
N ALA A 554 -2.69 38.94 -6.39
CA ALA A 554 -2.82 38.19 -7.65
C ALA A 554 -3.81 37.00 -7.57
N PHE A 555 -4.17 36.56 -6.36
CA PHE A 555 -5.32 35.66 -6.14
C PHE A 555 -6.66 36.42 -6.23
N ASP A 556 -7.72 35.71 -6.63
CA ASP A 556 -9.11 36.16 -6.51
C ASP A 556 -9.73 35.61 -5.22
N LEU A 557 -9.63 36.40 -4.15
CA LEU A 557 -10.17 36.09 -2.82
C LEU A 557 -11.64 36.51 -2.67
N THR A 558 -12.35 36.78 -3.79
CA THR A 558 -13.79 37.07 -3.75
C THR A 558 -14.63 35.82 -4.02
N GLU A 559 -13.98 34.77 -4.50
CA GLU A 559 -14.59 33.50 -4.87
C GLU A 559 -13.75 32.34 -4.30
N ASP A 560 -12.87 32.56 -3.32
CA ASP A 560 -12.08 31.50 -2.71
C ASP A 560 -12.90 30.70 -1.68
N TYR A 561 -12.46 29.48 -1.41
CA TYR A 561 -13.15 28.60 -0.48
C TYR A 561 -12.20 27.58 0.13
N ASP A 562 -12.41 27.30 1.40
CA ASP A 562 -11.77 26.23 2.13
C ASP A 562 -12.73 25.06 2.29
N PHE A 563 -12.57 24.04 1.46
CA PHE A 563 -13.36 22.82 1.57
C PHE A 563 -12.93 21.95 2.76
N VAL A 564 -11.78 22.26 3.36
CA VAL A 564 -11.23 21.52 4.49
C VAL A 564 -11.90 21.92 5.79
N ASP A 565 -11.95 23.23 6.03
CA ASP A 565 -12.49 23.81 7.25
C ASP A 565 -13.94 24.31 7.04
N ASP A 566 -14.46 24.15 5.82
CA ASP A 566 -15.80 24.55 5.34
C ASP A 566 -16.11 26.02 5.56
N ASP A 567 -15.19 26.89 5.11
CA ASP A 567 -15.31 28.34 5.21
C ASP A 567 -14.90 29.09 3.92
N ASP A 568 -15.13 30.40 3.88
CA ASP A 568 -14.82 31.27 2.75
C ASP A 568 -13.39 31.82 2.78
N ASN A 569 -12.46 31.11 3.42
CA ASN A 569 -11.08 31.55 3.59
C ASN A 569 -10.09 30.40 3.33
N SER A 570 -9.69 30.25 2.06
CA SER A 570 -8.74 29.23 1.59
C SER A 570 -7.29 29.42 2.08
N ARG A 571 -7.06 30.29 3.07
CA ARG A 571 -5.72 30.64 3.55
C ARG A 571 -5.17 29.55 4.46
N GLU A 572 -3.89 29.23 4.26
CA GLU A 572 -3.14 28.40 5.21
C GLU A 572 -2.93 29.17 6.54
N GLU A 573 -3.60 28.75 7.63
CA GLU A 573 -3.44 29.34 8.96
C GLU A 573 -2.21 28.80 9.74
N GLU A 574 -1.55 29.68 10.50
CA GLU A 574 -0.24 29.44 11.14
C GLU A 574 -0.24 28.49 12.35
N ASN A 575 -1.41 28.15 12.90
CA ASN A 575 -1.57 27.33 14.12
C ASN A 575 -2.07 25.90 13.85
N HIS A 576 -2.32 25.53 12.59
CA HIS A 576 -2.68 24.17 12.26
C HIS A 576 -1.48 23.25 12.47
N LYS A 577 -1.71 22.08 13.09
CA LYS A 577 -0.68 21.05 13.31
C LYS A 577 -0.30 20.41 11.97
N ILE A 578 0.53 21.11 11.21
CA ILE A 578 1.14 20.64 9.97
C ILE A 578 2.03 19.45 10.32
N PHE A 579 1.71 18.27 9.78
CA PHE A 579 2.45 17.02 10.08
C PHE A 579 3.83 17.00 9.41
N THR A 580 4.03 17.79 8.35
CA THR A 580 5.31 17.94 7.62
C THR A 580 5.66 19.43 7.43
N LEU A 581 6.73 19.92 8.08
CA LEU A 581 7.27 21.28 7.89
C LEU A 581 7.71 21.62 6.42
N ALA A 582 7.57 20.68 5.48
CA ALA A 582 8.00 20.79 4.08
C ALA A 582 6.91 21.31 3.12
N ASP A 583 5.62 21.20 3.47
CA ASP A 583 4.51 21.43 2.52
C ASP A 583 3.79 22.78 2.67
N ALA A 584 4.07 23.53 3.74
CA ALA A 584 3.54 24.88 3.92
C ALA A 584 3.85 25.78 2.71
N GLY A 585 2.82 26.44 2.17
CA GLY A 585 2.89 27.33 1.02
C GLY A 585 3.01 26.62 -0.33
N HIS A 586 2.67 25.33 -0.45
CA HIS A 586 2.68 24.63 -1.75
C HIS A 586 1.78 25.30 -2.78
N GLY A 587 0.51 25.58 -2.45
CA GLY A 587 -0.39 26.28 -3.38
C GLY A 587 0.09 27.68 -3.78
N THR A 588 0.85 28.34 -2.89
CA THR A 588 1.54 29.60 -3.22
C THR A 588 2.67 29.39 -4.23
N ARG A 589 3.47 28.33 -4.08
CA ARG A 589 4.57 27.98 -4.98
C ARG A 589 4.07 27.68 -6.39
N THR A 590 3.09 26.79 -6.51
CA THR A 590 2.49 26.39 -7.79
C THR A 590 1.71 27.54 -8.43
N GLY A 591 0.93 28.29 -7.64
CA GLY A 591 0.21 29.48 -8.10
C GLY A 591 1.13 30.59 -8.63
N SER A 592 2.33 30.73 -8.08
CA SER A 592 3.30 31.73 -8.56
C SER A 592 3.77 31.53 -10.01
N ILE A 593 3.70 30.30 -10.52
CA ILE A 593 4.03 29.97 -11.91
C ILE A 593 2.95 30.48 -12.87
N ILE A 594 1.73 30.69 -12.38
CA ILE A 594 0.59 31.22 -13.15
C ILE A 594 0.50 32.73 -12.98
N ILE A 595 0.43 33.21 -11.73
CA ILE A 595 0.06 34.60 -11.39
C ILE A 595 1.11 35.36 -10.59
N GLY A 596 2.30 34.80 -10.37
CA GLY A 596 3.34 35.45 -9.58
C GLY A 596 3.76 36.81 -10.14
N ASN A 597 3.79 37.83 -9.30
CA ASN A 597 4.12 39.21 -9.65
C ASN A 597 5.52 39.30 -10.28
N LEU A 598 5.72 40.18 -11.26
CA LEU A 598 7.04 40.42 -11.84
C LEU A 598 8.05 40.95 -10.81
N TYR A 599 7.59 41.85 -9.94
CA TYR A 599 8.36 42.45 -8.85
C TYR A 599 7.67 42.19 -7.52
N SER A 600 8.46 41.92 -6.48
CA SER A 600 7.96 41.73 -5.11
C SER A 600 9.07 42.03 -4.10
N ASP A 601 8.68 42.30 -2.86
CA ASP A 601 9.61 42.53 -1.73
C ASP A 601 10.30 41.24 -1.23
N ALA A 602 10.04 40.10 -1.87
CA ALA A 602 10.75 38.86 -1.58
C ALA A 602 12.23 38.98 -1.97
N GLU A 603 13.09 38.44 -1.13
CA GLU A 603 14.51 38.39 -1.40
C GLU A 603 14.80 37.60 -2.67
N GLU A 604 15.81 38.05 -3.41
CA GLU A 604 16.28 37.34 -4.61
C GLU A 604 15.16 37.14 -5.66
N ASN A 605 14.31 38.16 -5.87
CA ASN A 605 13.30 38.19 -6.93
C ASN A 605 13.88 37.72 -8.30
N GLY A 606 13.10 36.99 -9.11
CA GLY A 606 13.61 36.56 -10.42
C GLY A 606 12.62 35.88 -11.37
N ASN A 607 11.86 34.89 -10.91
CA ASN A 607 10.83 34.24 -11.74
C ASN A 607 9.49 34.95 -11.60
N CYS A 608 8.55 34.79 -12.53
CA CYS A 608 7.18 35.32 -12.41
C CYS A 608 6.17 34.44 -13.15
N GLY A 609 4.88 34.70 -12.92
CA GLY A 609 3.80 33.89 -13.47
C GLY A 609 3.54 34.16 -14.95
N LEU A 610 3.31 33.11 -15.75
CA LEU A 610 3.09 33.21 -17.20
C LEU A 610 1.93 34.14 -17.59
N LEU A 611 0.93 34.31 -16.71
CA LEU A 611 -0.25 35.14 -16.92
C LEU A 611 -0.20 36.48 -16.17
N ASN A 612 0.90 36.80 -15.49
CA ASN A 612 1.02 38.03 -14.69
C ASN A 612 0.74 39.30 -15.52
N GLN A 613 1.11 39.32 -16.79
CA GLN A 613 0.86 40.47 -17.68
C GLN A 613 -0.60 40.56 -18.19
N ASN A 614 -1.41 39.51 -18.01
CA ASN A 614 -2.74 39.39 -18.61
C ASN A 614 -3.89 39.74 -17.64
N GLY A 615 -3.57 40.18 -16.43
CA GLY A 615 -4.58 40.55 -15.42
C GLY A 615 -5.45 39.39 -14.95
N VAL A 616 -5.05 38.14 -15.22
CA VAL A 616 -5.74 36.94 -14.76
C VAL A 616 -5.52 36.82 -13.26
N LYS A 617 -6.60 36.53 -12.52
CA LYS A 617 -6.52 36.15 -11.11
C LYS A 617 -6.81 34.67 -10.94
N LEU A 618 -6.07 34.03 -10.05
CA LEU A 618 -6.22 32.62 -9.72
C LEU A 618 -7.17 32.48 -8.53
N ILE A 619 -8.19 31.63 -8.63
CA ILE A 619 -9.12 31.35 -7.53
C ILE A 619 -8.54 30.17 -6.72
N PRO A 620 -8.12 30.38 -5.47
CA PRO A 620 -7.59 29.31 -4.63
C PRO A 620 -8.73 28.52 -3.97
N TYR A 621 -8.83 27.23 -4.26
CA TYR A 621 -9.63 26.29 -3.48
C TYR A 621 -8.71 25.42 -2.65
N ARG A 622 -8.85 25.55 -1.33
CA ARG A 622 -8.15 24.68 -0.39
C ARG A 622 -8.95 23.39 -0.30
N VAL A 623 -8.42 22.34 -0.90
CA VAL A 623 -9.04 21.00 -0.94
C VAL A 623 -8.33 20.01 -0.03
N ALA A 624 -7.24 20.45 0.61
CA ALA A 624 -6.47 19.66 1.56
C ALA A 624 -5.63 20.55 2.49
N GLN A 625 -5.29 20.00 3.66
CA GLN A 625 -4.40 20.66 4.65
C GLN A 625 -2.93 20.64 4.23
N ASP A 626 -2.50 19.57 3.54
CA ASP A 626 -1.18 19.37 2.95
C ASP A 626 -1.36 18.92 1.49
N VAL A 627 -0.30 18.74 0.69
CA VAL A 627 -0.38 18.25 -0.72
C VAL A 627 -0.99 16.85 -0.88
N VAL A 628 -1.46 16.29 0.23
CA VAL A 628 -2.17 15.03 0.39
C VAL A 628 -3.67 15.27 0.47
N ILE A 629 -4.44 14.79 -0.51
CA ILE A 629 -5.92 14.77 -0.44
C ILE A 629 -6.34 13.57 0.43
N ILE A 630 -6.30 13.73 1.74
CA ILE A 630 -6.61 12.70 2.74
C ILE A 630 -8.13 12.60 2.94
N GLY A 631 -8.78 11.48 2.61
CA GLY A 631 -10.18 11.20 3.01
C GLY A 631 -11.18 12.26 2.56
N ARG A 632 -10.93 12.82 1.37
CA ARG A 632 -11.51 14.08 0.90
C ARG A 632 -12.17 13.98 -0.47
N GLN A 633 -12.68 12.81 -0.83
CA GLN A 633 -13.35 12.66 -2.11
C GLN A 633 -14.65 13.46 -2.14
N GLU A 634 -15.31 13.62 -0.99
CA GLU A 634 -16.37 14.59 -0.76
C GLU A 634 -15.91 16.04 -1.03
N GLU A 635 -14.80 16.49 -0.47
CA GLU A 635 -14.27 17.84 -0.62
C GLU A 635 -13.82 18.10 -2.06
N LEU A 636 -13.19 17.12 -2.71
CA LEU A 636 -12.86 17.21 -4.13
C LEU A 636 -14.12 17.29 -4.99
N ALA A 637 -15.18 16.53 -4.67
CA ALA A 637 -16.46 16.62 -5.35
C ALA A 637 -17.10 18.00 -5.16
N LYS A 638 -17.13 18.53 -3.94
CA LYS A 638 -17.61 19.88 -3.61
C LYS A 638 -16.80 20.96 -4.36
N ALA A 639 -15.48 20.82 -4.40
CA ALA A 639 -14.60 21.75 -5.12
C ALA A 639 -14.82 21.72 -6.63
N VAL A 640 -15.03 20.53 -7.21
CA VAL A 640 -15.43 20.37 -8.61
C VAL A 640 -16.77 21.04 -8.88
N ASP A 641 -17.77 20.81 -8.02
CA ASP A 641 -19.09 21.41 -8.17
C ASP A 641 -19.04 22.94 -8.07
N ALA A 642 -18.29 23.46 -7.10
CA ALA A 642 -18.03 24.89 -6.93
C ALA A 642 -17.27 25.49 -8.12
N ALA A 643 -16.29 24.79 -8.69
CA ALA A 643 -15.55 25.27 -9.85
C ALA A 643 -16.46 25.37 -11.09
N ILE A 644 -17.35 24.38 -11.28
CA ILE A 644 -18.37 24.41 -12.34
C ILE A 644 -19.33 25.59 -12.11
N ALA A 645 -19.84 25.75 -10.87
CA ALA A 645 -20.76 26.82 -10.50
C ALA A 645 -20.16 28.22 -10.72
N THR A 646 -18.89 28.36 -10.37
CA THR A 646 -18.09 29.58 -10.55
C THR A 646 -17.86 29.94 -12.02
N GLY A 647 -18.08 28.98 -12.93
CA GLY A 647 -17.87 29.14 -14.37
C GLY A 647 -16.41 29.01 -14.78
N ALA A 648 -15.61 28.27 -14.01
CA ALA A 648 -14.23 27.97 -14.35
C ALA A 648 -14.11 27.36 -15.75
N LYS A 649 -13.05 27.72 -16.46
CA LYS A 649 -12.71 27.13 -17.77
C LYS A 649 -11.43 26.30 -17.71
N VAL A 650 -10.60 26.56 -16.71
CA VAL A 650 -9.39 25.80 -16.42
C VAL A 650 -9.36 25.45 -14.94
N ILE A 651 -9.07 24.20 -14.64
CA ILE A 651 -8.74 23.73 -13.28
C ILE A 651 -7.29 23.28 -13.31
N THR A 652 -6.50 23.73 -12.35
CA THR A 652 -5.13 23.24 -12.13
C THR A 652 -5.09 22.47 -10.82
N THR A 653 -4.56 21.25 -10.85
CA THR A 653 -4.41 20.41 -9.67
C THR A 653 -3.00 19.87 -9.60
N SER A 654 -2.30 20.25 -8.54
CA SER A 654 -0.91 19.91 -8.31
C SER A 654 -0.76 18.86 -7.19
N MET A 655 -1.73 17.95 -7.13
CA MET A 655 -1.92 16.92 -6.11
C MET A 655 -2.52 15.66 -6.76
N GLY A 656 -2.40 14.51 -6.10
CA GLY A 656 -2.91 13.25 -6.62
C GLY A 656 -3.54 12.36 -5.55
N LEU A 657 -4.41 11.43 -5.99
CA LEU A 657 -4.96 10.31 -5.24
C LEU A 657 -4.88 8.99 -6.05
N PRO A 658 -5.03 7.79 -5.46
CA PRO A 658 -5.18 6.57 -6.26
C PRO A 658 -6.42 6.69 -7.14
N PRO A 659 -6.44 6.06 -8.32
CA PRO A 659 -7.63 6.08 -9.17
C PRO A 659 -8.84 5.43 -8.49
N THR A 660 -9.95 6.19 -8.37
CA THR A 660 -11.24 5.74 -7.81
C THR A 660 -12.37 5.98 -8.81
N MET A 661 -13.53 5.33 -8.58
CA MET A 661 -14.71 5.59 -9.40
C MET A 661 -15.21 7.03 -9.22
N THR A 662 -15.08 7.58 -8.01
CA THR A 662 -15.38 8.99 -7.75
C THR A 662 -14.52 9.92 -8.60
N THR A 663 -13.20 9.78 -8.59
CA THR A 663 -12.32 10.65 -9.41
C THR A 663 -12.53 10.48 -10.91
N TYR A 664 -12.88 9.28 -11.37
CA TYR A 664 -13.24 9.03 -12.76
C TYR A 664 -14.52 9.81 -13.14
N ASN A 665 -15.57 9.72 -12.32
CA ASN A 665 -16.84 10.41 -12.58
C ASN A 665 -16.69 11.94 -12.48
N LEU A 666 -15.91 12.44 -11.52
CA LEU A 666 -15.58 13.86 -11.44
C LEU A 666 -14.82 14.34 -12.68
N ALA A 667 -13.81 13.59 -13.14
CA ALA A 667 -13.07 13.91 -14.37
C ALA A 667 -13.99 13.93 -15.59
N LYS A 668 -14.87 12.92 -15.74
CA LYS A 668 -15.87 12.85 -16.81
C LYS A 668 -16.83 14.05 -16.77
N LYS A 669 -17.35 14.39 -15.58
CA LYS A 669 -18.26 15.53 -15.38
C LYS A 669 -17.61 16.86 -15.79
N VAL A 670 -16.38 17.13 -15.35
CA VAL A 670 -15.63 18.34 -15.71
C VAL A 670 -15.37 18.38 -17.22
N TYR A 671 -14.98 17.25 -17.79
CA TYR A 671 -14.74 17.07 -19.22
C TYR A 671 -15.97 17.36 -20.07
N GLU A 672 -17.13 16.80 -19.72
CA GLU A 672 -18.40 17.04 -20.42
C GLU A 672 -18.86 18.51 -20.36
N LYS A 673 -18.46 19.25 -19.32
CA LYS A 673 -18.71 20.70 -19.21
C LYS A 673 -17.73 21.54 -20.03
N GLY A 674 -16.73 20.92 -20.67
CA GLY A 674 -15.73 21.59 -21.50
C GLY A 674 -14.70 22.38 -20.70
N ILE A 675 -14.45 21.97 -19.45
CA ILE A 675 -13.46 22.58 -18.57
C ILE A 675 -12.15 21.81 -18.73
N ILE A 676 -11.05 22.52 -18.98
CA ILE A 676 -9.73 21.91 -19.15
C ILE A 676 -9.12 21.68 -17.76
N TRP A 677 -8.96 20.42 -17.35
CA TRP A 677 -8.40 20.07 -16.06
C TRP A 677 -6.95 19.59 -16.20
N CYS A 678 -6.00 20.47 -15.91
CA CYS A 678 -4.56 20.19 -15.95
C CYS A 678 -4.08 19.62 -14.62
N CYS A 679 -3.50 18.42 -14.65
CA CYS A 679 -3.16 17.66 -13.46
C CYS A 679 -1.68 17.25 -13.49
N ALA A 680 -1.01 17.40 -12.35
CA ALA A 680 0.34 16.88 -12.16
C ALA A 680 0.34 15.35 -12.33
N ALA A 681 1.27 14.81 -13.12
CA ALA A 681 1.32 13.37 -13.34
C ALA A 681 1.62 12.58 -12.06
N GLY A 682 2.31 13.19 -11.09
CA GLY A 682 2.73 12.55 -9.85
C GLY A 682 4.25 12.55 -9.68
N ASN A 683 4.70 12.35 -8.44
CA ASN A 683 6.11 12.37 -8.08
C ASN A 683 6.54 11.02 -7.49
N GLU A 684 7.65 10.46 -7.97
CA GLU A 684 8.44 9.36 -7.38
C GLU A 684 7.72 8.01 -7.25
N VAL A 685 6.44 7.94 -7.61
CA VAL A 685 5.63 6.72 -7.73
C VAL A 685 5.64 6.14 -9.15
N LYS A 686 6.41 6.77 -10.05
CA LYS A 686 6.65 6.46 -11.48
C LYS A 686 5.40 6.43 -12.39
N GLU A 687 4.19 6.26 -11.86
CA GLU A 687 2.95 6.16 -12.62
C GLU A 687 2.00 7.33 -12.42
N VAL A 688 1.22 7.62 -13.48
CA VAL A 688 0.28 8.73 -13.48
C VAL A 688 -0.84 8.50 -12.47
N VAL A 689 -1.03 9.48 -11.59
CA VAL A 689 -1.97 9.46 -10.47
C VAL A 689 -3.35 10.00 -10.87
N ALA A 690 -4.42 9.70 -10.12
CA ALA A 690 -5.68 10.41 -10.33
C ALA A 690 -5.61 11.82 -9.71
N PRO A 691 -6.26 12.84 -10.31
CA PRO A 691 -7.13 12.75 -11.48
C PRO A 691 -6.39 12.76 -12.83
N ALA A 692 -5.07 12.96 -12.87
CA ALA A 692 -4.28 13.03 -14.11
C ALA A 692 -4.39 11.77 -14.99
N VAL A 693 -4.64 10.61 -14.40
CA VAL A 693 -4.74 9.35 -15.13
C VAL A 693 -5.98 9.26 -16.01
N HIS A 694 -7.03 10.02 -15.69
CA HIS A 694 -8.36 9.86 -16.28
C HIS A 694 -8.44 10.56 -17.65
N PRO A 695 -9.12 9.96 -18.65
CA PRO A 695 -9.16 10.51 -20.01
C PRO A 695 -9.69 11.95 -20.12
N GLY A 696 -10.56 12.36 -19.19
CA GLY A 696 -11.12 13.70 -19.12
C GLY A 696 -10.15 14.81 -18.67
N THR A 697 -8.94 14.46 -18.19
CA THR A 697 -7.95 15.42 -17.69
C THR A 697 -6.72 15.52 -18.61
N ILE A 698 -5.89 16.54 -18.41
CA ILE A 698 -4.61 16.72 -19.10
C ILE A 698 -3.49 16.34 -18.13
N ALA A 699 -2.81 15.22 -18.39
CA ALA A 699 -1.72 14.73 -17.56
C ALA A 699 -0.38 15.37 -17.92
N VAL A 700 0.30 15.94 -16.93
CA VAL A 700 1.52 16.74 -17.14
C VAL A 700 2.73 16.14 -16.42
N ALA A 701 3.69 15.64 -17.20
CA ALA A 701 4.99 15.19 -16.73
C ALA A 701 6.00 16.36 -16.64
N ALA A 702 7.14 16.12 -15.99
CA ALA A 702 8.13 17.14 -15.66
C ALA A 702 9.48 16.96 -16.39
N SER A 703 10.00 18.05 -16.93
CA SER A 703 11.37 18.16 -17.47
C SER A 703 12.28 19.02 -16.58
N ASN A 704 13.58 18.89 -16.80
CA ASN A 704 14.61 19.70 -16.17
C ASN A 704 15.18 20.78 -17.14
N PRO A 705 16.10 21.66 -16.68
CA PRO A 705 16.72 22.71 -17.50
C PRO A 705 17.54 22.22 -18.71
N ASP A 706 17.86 20.93 -18.81
CA ASP A 706 18.55 20.36 -19.98
C ASP A 706 17.56 19.77 -21.02
N ASP A 707 16.26 20.04 -20.89
CA ASP A 707 15.20 19.38 -21.69
C ASP A 707 15.20 17.85 -21.55
N LYS A 708 15.65 17.34 -20.40
CA LYS A 708 15.64 15.91 -20.03
C LYS A 708 14.54 15.63 -19.03
N GLU A 709 14.21 14.36 -18.84
CA GLU A 709 13.28 13.94 -17.78
C GLU A 709 13.76 14.44 -16.41
N TRP A 710 12.81 14.86 -15.58
CA TRP A 710 13.03 14.74 -14.14
C TRP A 710 12.79 13.28 -13.76
N LYS A 711 13.80 12.63 -13.17
CA LYS A 711 13.71 11.20 -12.81
C LYS A 711 12.56 10.88 -11.86
N GLY A 712 12.18 11.85 -11.03
CA GLY A 712 11.03 11.77 -10.13
C GLY A 712 9.69 12.00 -10.80
N SER A 713 9.63 12.34 -12.08
CA SER A 713 8.36 12.50 -12.78
C SER A 713 7.69 11.14 -12.97
N CYS A 714 6.41 11.07 -12.65
CA CYS A 714 5.57 10.00 -13.15
C CYS A 714 5.44 10.08 -14.68
N ARG A 715 5.28 8.91 -15.28
CA ARG A 715 5.31 8.68 -16.73
C ARG A 715 4.26 7.64 -17.12
N GLY A 716 3.98 7.52 -18.41
CA GLY A 716 3.13 6.47 -18.97
C GLY A 716 2.30 6.96 -20.17
N LYS A 717 1.60 6.04 -20.82
CA LYS A 717 0.78 6.33 -22.02
C LYS A 717 -0.31 7.40 -21.83
N THR A 718 -0.77 7.62 -20.60
CA THR A 718 -1.78 8.66 -20.33
C THR A 718 -1.17 10.05 -20.19
N VAL A 719 0.16 10.19 -20.11
CA VAL A 719 0.81 11.51 -20.11
C VAL A 719 0.52 12.18 -21.44
N ASP A 720 -0.06 13.38 -21.41
CA ASP A 720 -0.36 14.14 -22.62
C ASP A 720 0.82 14.96 -23.10
N ILE A 721 1.52 15.58 -22.15
CA ILE A 721 2.58 16.56 -22.40
C ILE A 721 3.57 16.60 -21.24
N THR A 722 4.78 17.08 -21.53
CA THR A 722 5.78 17.42 -20.52
C THR A 722 5.97 18.94 -20.42
N ALA A 723 6.16 19.46 -19.20
CA ALA A 723 6.49 20.86 -18.97
C ALA A 723 7.60 21.01 -17.89
N PRO A 724 8.23 22.18 -17.73
CA PRO A 724 9.26 22.41 -16.72
C PRO A 724 8.80 22.08 -15.29
N GLY A 725 9.45 21.12 -14.65
CA GLY A 725 9.09 20.70 -13.28
C GLY A 725 10.28 20.51 -12.33
N MET A 726 11.52 20.34 -12.82
CA MET A 726 12.70 20.22 -11.94
C MET A 726 13.49 21.52 -11.91
N HIS A 727 13.86 21.96 -10.71
CA HIS A 727 14.58 23.22 -10.46
C HIS A 727 13.86 24.43 -11.08
N VAL A 728 12.57 24.56 -10.78
CA VAL A 728 11.79 25.76 -11.07
C VAL A 728 11.97 26.73 -9.89
N TYR A 729 12.23 28.00 -10.18
CA TYR A 729 12.47 29.02 -9.15
C TYR A 729 11.14 29.54 -8.60
N VAL A 730 10.80 29.23 -7.34
CA VAL A 730 9.49 29.41 -6.71
C VAL A 730 9.60 30.11 -5.35
N PRO A 731 8.53 30.74 -4.84
CA PRO A 731 8.55 31.44 -3.54
C PRO A 731 8.75 30.47 -2.37
N LYS A 732 9.45 30.94 -1.32
CA LYS A 732 9.68 30.19 -0.09
C LYS A 732 9.59 31.11 1.12
N SER A 733 8.90 30.66 2.16
CA SER A 733 8.76 31.37 3.44
C SER A 733 9.59 30.67 4.51
N LEU A 734 10.40 31.42 5.27
CA LEU A 734 11.18 30.91 6.40
C LEU A 734 10.75 31.60 7.68
N LYS A 735 10.31 30.83 8.68
CA LYS A 735 9.98 31.36 10.01
C LYS A 735 11.27 31.64 10.79
N GLN A 736 11.41 32.86 11.31
CA GLN A 736 12.54 33.25 12.14
C GLN A 736 12.26 33.00 13.63
N ASP A 737 13.33 32.94 14.44
CA ASP A 737 13.25 32.83 15.90
C ASP A 737 12.45 33.99 16.54
N SER A 738 12.35 35.13 15.86
CA SER A 738 11.54 36.30 16.24
C SER A 738 10.03 36.10 16.06
N GLY A 739 9.60 35.01 15.43
CA GLY A 739 8.22 34.77 15.02
C GLY A 739 7.83 35.45 13.70
N LEU A 740 8.69 36.30 13.13
CA LEU A 740 8.47 36.91 11.81
C LEU A 740 8.88 35.97 10.68
N PHE A 741 8.28 36.15 9.51
CA PHE A 741 8.65 35.43 8.29
C PHE A 741 9.63 36.24 7.44
N ARG A 742 10.66 35.56 6.94
CA ARG A 742 11.51 36.02 5.85
C ARG A 742 10.96 35.40 4.56
N TYR A 743 10.78 36.21 3.52
CA TYR A 743 10.25 35.76 2.23
C TYR A 743 11.34 35.83 1.17
N GLY A 744 11.47 34.78 0.37
CA GLY A 744 12.49 34.68 -0.65
C GLY A 744 12.10 33.72 -1.77
N MET A 745 13.03 33.45 -2.67
CA MET A 745 12.82 32.53 -3.78
C MET A 745 13.90 31.43 -3.76
N ALA A 746 13.52 30.20 -4.05
CA ALA A 746 14.42 29.06 -4.13
C ALA A 746 14.06 28.18 -5.34
N TYR A 747 15.01 27.39 -5.82
CA TYR A 747 14.67 26.31 -6.75
C TYR A 747 13.86 25.23 -6.01
N GLY A 748 12.97 24.56 -6.73
CA GLY A 748 12.21 23.40 -6.26
C GLY A 748 11.89 22.46 -7.42
N HIS A 749 11.44 21.24 -7.11
CA HIS A 749 11.14 20.24 -8.13
C HIS A 749 9.79 19.52 -7.88
N GLY A 750 9.09 19.16 -8.95
CA GLY A 750 7.77 18.52 -8.87
C GLY A 750 7.00 18.57 -10.19
N THR A 751 6.23 17.53 -10.51
CA THR A 751 5.20 17.61 -11.57
C THR A 751 4.12 18.65 -11.21
N SER A 752 3.96 18.94 -9.92
CA SER A 752 3.23 20.07 -9.34
C SER A 752 3.67 21.43 -9.88
N TYR A 753 4.93 21.58 -10.31
CA TYR A 753 5.41 22.80 -10.97
C TYR A 753 5.21 22.78 -12.49
N ALA A 754 5.06 21.61 -13.10
CA ALA A 754 4.83 21.47 -14.54
C ALA A 754 3.36 21.73 -14.93
N ALA A 755 2.39 21.24 -14.14
CA ALA A 755 0.97 21.41 -14.42
C ALA A 755 0.53 22.90 -14.57
N PRO A 756 0.96 23.83 -13.69
CA PRO A 756 0.69 25.27 -13.83
C PRO A 756 1.11 25.88 -15.17
N HIS A 757 2.18 25.40 -15.82
CA HIS A 757 2.56 25.90 -17.16
C HIS A 757 1.52 25.54 -18.21
N VAL A 758 1.03 24.30 -18.17
CA VAL A 758 -0.01 23.82 -19.11
C VAL A 758 -1.34 24.50 -18.82
N SER A 759 -1.69 24.72 -17.55
CA SER A 759 -2.86 25.51 -17.15
C SER A 759 -2.80 26.95 -17.67
N SER A 760 -1.63 27.57 -17.61
CA SER A 760 -1.42 28.91 -18.18
C SER A 760 -1.58 28.91 -19.71
N ALA A 761 -1.03 27.89 -20.37
CA ALA A 761 -1.18 27.70 -21.82
C ALA A 761 -2.65 27.49 -22.22
N ALA A 762 -3.43 26.75 -21.41
CA ALA A 762 -4.87 26.56 -21.62
C ALA A 762 -5.64 27.88 -21.54
N VAL A 763 -5.36 28.74 -20.56
CA VAL A 763 -6.00 30.06 -20.44
C VAL A 763 -5.71 30.91 -21.68
N LEU A 764 -4.45 30.98 -22.11
CA LEU A 764 -4.03 31.72 -23.30
C LEU A 764 -4.69 31.18 -24.57
N TRP A 765 -4.75 29.86 -24.73
CA TRP A 765 -5.35 29.19 -25.87
C TRP A 765 -6.87 29.40 -25.95
N LEU A 766 -7.57 29.29 -24.81
CA LEU A 766 -9.01 29.57 -24.71
C LEU A 766 -9.31 31.02 -25.09
N TYR A 767 -8.52 31.96 -24.54
CA TYR A 767 -8.71 33.39 -24.85
C TYR A 767 -8.47 33.68 -26.33
N LYS A 768 -7.38 33.14 -26.91
CA LYS A 768 -7.05 33.33 -28.32
C LYS A 768 -8.16 32.83 -29.23
N ASN A 769 -8.66 31.61 -28.97
CA ASN A 769 -9.58 30.91 -29.86
C ASN A 769 -11.06 31.12 -29.50
N ARG A 770 -11.38 32.03 -28.57
CA ARG A 770 -12.72 32.24 -28.00
C ARG A 770 -13.86 32.41 -29.01
N GLU A 771 -13.58 33.00 -30.17
CA GLU A 771 -14.60 33.19 -31.21
C GLU A 771 -14.89 31.90 -31.97
N ASP A 772 -13.84 31.17 -32.39
CA ASP A 772 -13.98 29.90 -33.08
C ASP A 772 -14.51 28.80 -32.16
N LEU A 773 -14.15 28.84 -30.87
CA LEU A 773 -14.61 27.91 -29.84
C LEU A 773 -16.11 28.00 -29.55
N LYS A 774 -16.83 29.04 -30.03
CA LYS A 774 -18.31 29.10 -29.94
C LYS A 774 -18.99 27.93 -30.68
N ALA A 775 -18.31 27.35 -31.67
CA ALA A 775 -18.79 26.19 -32.42
C ALA A 775 -18.52 24.83 -31.72
N TYR A 776 -17.81 24.84 -30.60
CA TYR A 776 -17.43 23.64 -29.84
C TYR A 776 -18.24 23.60 -28.54
N HIS A 777 -18.68 22.41 -28.16
CA HIS A 777 -19.50 22.22 -26.95
C HIS A 777 -18.97 21.10 -26.07
N GLY A 778 -19.00 21.35 -24.76
CA GLY A 778 -18.60 20.37 -23.76
C GLY A 778 -17.21 19.79 -24.03
N TYR A 779 -17.13 18.47 -24.04
CA TYR A 779 -15.90 17.71 -24.24
C TYR A 779 -15.06 18.12 -25.46
N GLN A 780 -15.71 18.63 -26.51
CA GLN A 780 -15.05 19.02 -27.76
C GLN A 780 -14.02 20.13 -27.53
N ILE A 781 -14.22 21.00 -26.53
CA ILE A 781 -13.25 22.03 -26.16
C ILE A 781 -11.97 21.39 -25.60
N VAL A 782 -12.13 20.38 -24.74
CA VAL A 782 -11.00 19.67 -24.10
C VAL A 782 -10.22 18.87 -25.14
N GLU A 783 -10.91 18.15 -26.03
CA GLU A 783 -10.25 17.38 -27.09
C GLU A 783 -9.59 18.29 -28.15
N ALA A 784 -10.22 19.41 -28.49
CA ALA A 784 -9.58 20.40 -29.36
C ALA A 784 -8.29 20.94 -28.72
N PHE A 785 -8.32 21.25 -27.41
CA PHE A 785 -7.12 21.67 -26.69
C PHE A 785 -6.06 20.57 -26.66
N ARG A 786 -6.43 19.33 -26.28
CA ARG A 786 -5.53 18.16 -26.24
C ARG A 786 -4.88 17.91 -27.59
N PHE A 787 -5.64 17.98 -28.68
CA PHE A 787 -5.11 17.87 -30.04
C PHE A 787 -4.09 18.97 -30.33
N CYS A 788 -4.45 20.23 -30.11
CA CYS A 788 -3.55 21.35 -30.39
C CYS A 788 -2.29 21.28 -29.52
N LEU A 789 -2.43 20.86 -28.25
CA LEU A 789 -1.34 20.68 -27.29
C LEU A 789 -0.34 19.63 -27.79
N LYS A 790 -0.82 18.48 -28.24
CA LYS A 790 0.04 17.40 -28.75
C LYS A 790 0.71 17.75 -30.09
N ASP A 791 -0.04 18.35 -31.02
CA ASP A 791 0.50 18.77 -32.33
C ASP A 791 1.55 19.89 -32.20
N SER A 792 1.33 20.79 -31.24
CA SER A 792 2.24 21.91 -30.99
C SER A 792 3.46 21.53 -30.16
N ALA A 793 3.47 20.40 -29.47
CA ALA A 793 4.59 19.97 -28.64
C ALA A 793 5.94 20.06 -29.37
N ARG A 794 6.97 20.52 -28.64
CA ARG A 794 8.34 20.59 -29.12
C ARG A 794 8.96 19.21 -28.96
N THR A 795 9.26 18.56 -30.08
CA THR A 795 9.87 17.21 -30.14
C THR A 795 11.39 17.22 -30.11
N LYS A 796 12.03 18.38 -30.30
CA LYS A 796 13.48 18.53 -30.13
C LYS A 796 13.81 18.69 -28.63
N HIS A 797 14.06 17.57 -27.98
CA HIS A 797 14.39 17.43 -26.55
C HIS A 797 15.17 16.13 -26.30
N ASP A 798 15.65 15.96 -25.07
CA ASP A 798 16.33 14.76 -24.60
C ASP A 798 15.45 13.96 -23.61
N LEU A 799 14.12 14.11 -23.68
CA LEU A 799 13.17 13.24 -22.97
C LEU A 799 13.26 11.80 -23.48
N PRO A 800 12.90 10.80 -22.65
CA PRO A 800 12.70 9.44 -23.11
C PRO A 800 11.73 9.39 -24.31
N PRO A 801 11.94 8.47 -25.26
CA PRO A 801 11.14 8.39 -26.49
C PRO A 801 9.67 8.01 -26.25
N ASP A 802 9.39 7.30 -25.16
CA ASP A 802 8.05 6.85 -24.75
C ASP A 802 7.72 7.38 -23.34
N ASP A 803 6.43 7.41 -22.98
CA ASP A 803 5.90 7.68 -21.64
C ASP A 803 5.97 9.12 -21.08
N PHE A 804 6.49 10.09 -21.84
CA PHE A 804 6.52 11.52 -21.46
C PHE A 804 5.59 12.40 -22.32
N GLY A 805 4.57 11.79 -22.93
CA GLY A 805 3.60 12.47 -23.79
C GLY A 805 4.19 12.95 -25.11
N ALA A 806 3.55 13.94 -25.74
CA ALA A 806 3.90 14.38 -27.09
C ALA A 806 5.22 15.19 -27.20
N GLY A 807 5.87 15.48 -26.07
CA GLY A 807 7.08 16.27 -25.97
C GLY A 807 6.94 17.42 -24.97
N ILE A 808 7.80 18.45 -25.10
CA ILE A 808 7.78 19.60 -24.19
C ILE A 808 6.79 20.65 -24.70
N LEU A 809 5.99 21.22 -23.79
CA LEU A 809 5.06 22.33 -24.07
C LEU A 809 5.74 23.45 -24.88
N ASP A 810 5.06 23.94 -25.91
CA ASP A 810 5.45 25.11 -26.70
C ASP A 810 4.24 26.04 -26.87
N ILE A 811 4.17 27.09 -26.07
CA ILE A 811 2.99 27.96 -25.98
C ILE A 811 2.80 28.75 -27.27
N ASP A 812 3.86 29.34 -27.83
CA ASP A 812 3.72 30.13 -29.07
C ASP A 812 3.33 29.26 -30.27
N LYS A 813 3.80 28.01 -30.35
CA LYS A 813 3.36 27.06 -31.37
C LYS A 813 1.92 26.62 -31.12
N LEU A 814 1.56 26.30 -29.87
CA LEU A 814 0.19 25.94 -29.46
C LEU A 814 -0.82 27.00 -29.87
N LEU A 815 -0.51 28.27 -29.59
CA LEU A 815 -1.37 29.37 -29.97
C LEU A 815 -1.55 29.39 -31.49
N LYS A 816 -0.52 29.15 -32.30
CA LYS A 816 -0.59 29.17 -33.77
C LYS A 816 -1.21 27.92 -34.40
N THR A 817 -1.33 26.81 -33.67
CA THR A 817 -1.92 25.58 -34.18
C THR A 817 -3.40 25.79 -34.52
N LYS A 818 -3.81 25.27 -35.69
CA LYS A 818 -5.19 25.39 -36.17
C LYS A 818 -6.09 24.42 -35.41
N LEU A 819 -7.28 24.87 -35.04
CA LEU A 819 -8.28 24.01 -34.41
C LEU A 819 -8.68 22.82 -35.31
N PRO A 820 -8.83 21.62 -34.75
CA PRO A 820 -9.34 20.46 -35.48
C PRO A 820 -10.83 20.64 -35.79
N ALA A 821 -11.35 19.99 -36.84
CA ALA A 821 -12.77 20.06 -37.16
C ALA A 821 -13.61 19.41 -36.04
N VAL A 822 -14.74 20.01 -35.67
CA VAL A 822 -15.63 19.48 -34.62
C VAL A 822 -16.03 18.03 -34.89
N SER A 823 -16.28 17.67 -36.16
CA SER A 823 -16.67 16.33 -36.58
C SER A 823 -15.59 15.26 -36.44
N THR A 824 -14.32 15.64 -36.18
CA THR A 824 -13.22 14.68 -35.98
C THR A 824 -12.94 14.42 -34.51
N LEU A 825 -13.60 15.13 -33.61
CA LEU A 825 -13.42 14.99 -32.17
C LEU A 825 -14.38 13.95 -31.63
N ASN A 826 -13.84 12.98 -30.90
CA ASN A 826 -14.61 11.94 -30.24
C ASN A 826 -14.58 12.19 -28.74
N ASN A 827 -15.70 11.91 -28.07
CA ASN A 827 -15.73 11.94 -26.61
C ASN A 827 -14.90 10.75 -26.10
N ALA A 828 -13.95 11.03 -25.22
CA ALA A 828 -13.05 10.02 -24.64
C ALA A 828 -13.78 8.94 -23.83
N TYR A 829 -15.03 9.19 -23.45
CA TYR A 829 -15.90 8.30 -22.69
C TYR A 829 -16.99 7.63 -23.54
N ASP A 830 -17.07 7.89 -24.85
CA ASP A 830 -18.09 7.27 -25.72
C ASP A 830 -17.85 5.74 -25.83
N GLY A 831 -18.91 4.97 -25.57
CA GLY A 831 -18.86 3.50 -25.63
C GLY A 831 -18.28 2.84 -24.38
N GLU A 832 -17.94 3.61 -23.34
CA GLU A 832 -17.54 3.05 -22.04
C GLU A 832 -18.76 2.60 -21.24
N ASP A 833 -18.75 1.32 -20.83
CA ASP A 833 -19.74 0.78 -19.89
C ASP A 833 -19.28 1.11 -18.46
N ILE A 834 -19.97 2.06 -17.82
CA ILE A 834 -19.70 2.53 -16.46
C ILE A 834 -19.78 1.38 -15.45
N SER A 835 -20.67 0.40 -15.64
CA SER A 835 -20.75 -0.78 -14.78
C SER A 835 -19.53 -1.69 -14.95
N ARG A 836 -18.99 -1.79 -16.18
CA ARG A 836 -17.73 -2.51 -16.47
C ARG A 836 -16.52 -1.77 -15.90
N VAL A 837 -16.45 -0.45 -16.04
CA VAL A 837 -15.39 0.39 -15.46
C VAL A 837 -15.44 0.31 -13.93
N ALA A 838 -16.62 0.46 -13.34
CA ALA A 838 -16.86 0.36 -11.91
C ALA A 838 -16.54 -1.04 -11.39
N MET A 839 -16.90 -2.12 -12.09
CA MET A 839 -16.54 -3.48 -11.70
C MET A 839 -15.01 -3.69 -11.83
N GLY A 840 -14.33 -2.95 -12.73
CA GLY A 840 -12.88 -2.90 -12.94
C GLY A 840 -12.18 -2.28 -11.75
N PHE A 841 -12.50 -1.04 -11.42
CA PHE A 841 -12.07 -0.38 -10.17
C PHE A 841 -12.47 -1.19 -8.96
N ARG A 842 -13.67 -1.76 -8.93
CA ARG A 842 -14.07 -2.60 -7.83
C ARG A 842 -13.27 -3.86 -7.77
N THR A 843 -12.63 -4.38 -8.83
CA THR A 843 -11.74 -5.56 -8.86
C THR A 843 -10.27 -5.24 -8.57
N VAL A 844 -9.93 -4.00 -8.70
CA VAL A 844 -8.56 -3.59 -8.81
C VAL A 844 -8.22 -2.65 -7.65
N GLY A 845 -9.25 -1.99 -7.13
CA GLY A 845 -9.19 -0.69 -6.50
C GLY A 845 -8.51 -0.74 -5.16
N GLU A 846 -8.83 -1.71 -4.31
CA GLU A 846 -8.13 -1.76 -3.03
C GLU A 846 -6.68 -2.35 -3.19
N SER A 847 -6.31 -2.86 -4.38
CA SER A 847 -5.06 -3.57 -4.72
C SER A 847 -4.12 -2.53 -5.25
N LEU A 848 -4.66 -1.63 -6.08
CA LEU A 848 -4.10 -0.33 -6.34
C LEU A 848 -3.94 0.45 -5.04
N LYS A 849 -4.96 0.62 -4.19
CA LYS A 849 -4.80 1.33 -2.90
C LYS A 849 -3.73 0.67 -2.00
N MET A 850 -3.64 -0.65 -1.97
CA MET A 850 -2.64 -1.38 -1.16
C MET A 850 -1.21 -1.33 -1.75
N LEU A 851 -1.05 -1.54 -3.06
CA LEU A 851 0.24 -1.41 -3.77
C LEU A 851 0.75 0.02 -3.70
N TRP A 852 -0.18 0.96 -3.87
CA TRP A 852 0.06 2.36 -3.70
C TRP A 852 0.52 2.68 -2.29
N ASN A 853 -0.25 2.33 -1.25
CA ASN A 853 0.18 2.50 0.14
C ASN A 853 1.56 1.84 0.42
N GLY A 854 1.91 0.77 -0.29
CA GLY A 854 3.25 0.15 -0.28
C GLY A 854 4.36 0.98 -0.93
N ILE A 855 4.16 1.44 -2.17
CA ILE A 855 5.08 2.33 -2.91
C ILE A 855 5.34 3.61 -2.10
N MET A 856 4.28 4.16 -1.52
CA MET A 856 4.27 5.34 -0.68
C MET A 856 5.05 5.16 0.62
N ARG A 857 4.85 4.03 1.31
CA ARG A 857 5.62 3.67 2.51
C ARG A 857 7.12 3.51 2.22
N SER A 858 7.49 2.99 1.04
CA SER A 858 8.89 2.87 0.60
C SER A 858 9.54 4.25 0.39
N ILE A 859 8.81 5.18 -0.22
CA ILE A 859 9.23 6.56 -0.44
C ILE A 859 9.36 7.32 0.90
N ILE A 860 8.40 7.13 1.83
CA ILE A 860 8.41 7.73 3.17
C ILE A 860 9.53 7.16 4.05
N GLN A 861 9.88 5.88 3.92
CA GLN A 861 10.99 5.25 4.66
C GLN A 861 12.36 5.81 4.26
N GLY A 862 12.52 6.35 3.04
CA GLY A 862 13.73 7.06 2.60
C GLY A 862 13.94 8.44 3.24
N ILE A 863 12.94 8.97 3.98
CA ILE A 863 12.98 10.28 4.65
C ILE A 863 13.23 10.17 6.16
N ARG A 864 12.87 9.07 6.81
CA ARG A 864 13.04 8.92 8.27
C ARG A 864 14.41 8.40 8.67
N GLY A 865 15.40 9.29 8.62
CA GLY A 865 16.48 9.27 9.61
C GLY A 865 15.94 9.74 10.96
N LYS A 866 15.65 8.78 11.84
CA LYS A 866 15.14 8.92 13.22
C LYS A 866 13.70 9.43 13.37
N GLU A 867 13.08 8.83 14.38
CA GLU A 867 11.78 9.11 14.98
C GLU A 867 10.56 8.39 14.37
N SER A 868 9.96 7.66 15.30
CA SER A 868 8.89 6.67 15.28
C SER A 868 7.52 7.25 14.90
N LEU A 869 6.56 6.33 14.67
CA LEU A 869 5.08 6.46 14.54
C LEU A 869 4.63 5.86 13.21
N GLN A 870 4.22 4.59 13.16
CA GLN A 870 2.85 4.07 13.36
C GLN A 870 1.78 4.81 12.50
N PHE A 871 1.18 4.13 11.52
CA PHE A 871 -0.23 3.67 11.55
C PHE A 871 -0.69 2.95 10.24
N GLU A 872 -1.43 1.86 10.46
CA GLU A 872 -2.57 1.20 9.78
C GLU A 872 -2.75 1.21 8.24
N GLY A 873 -3.23 0.07 7.71
CA GLY A 873 -3.61 -0.13 6.31
C GLY A 873 -4.99 -0.78 6.17
N TYR A 874 -5.79 -0.25 5.26
CA TYR A 874 -7.07 -0.79 4.74
C TYR A 874 -6.83 -1.95 3.74
N GLU A 875 -7.67 -3.01 3.76
CA GLU A 875 -7.60 -4.20 2.88
C GLU A 875 -8.78 -4.29 1.88
N MET A 876 -8.56 -5.03 0.79
CA MET A 876 -9.44 -5.25 -0.37
C MET A 876 -10.64 -6.21 -0.26
N SER A 877 -11.78 -5.77 -0.77
CA SER A 877 -12.99 -6.41 -1.26
C SER A 877 -12.82 -7.57 -2.20
N ASP A 878 -13.77 -8.47 -2.11
CA ASP A 878 -13.87 -9.63 -2.98
C ASP A 878 -14.55 -9.30 -4.31
N HIS A 879 -15.24 -8.15 -4.42
CA HIS A 879 -15.50 -7.57 -5.74
C HIS A 879 -14.17 -7.15 -6.36
N ALA A 880 -13.22 -6.71 -5.50
CA ALA A 880 -11.80 -6.36 -5.73
C ALA A 880 -10.91 -7.52 -6.13
N LYS A 881 -11.48 -8.69 -6.39
CA LYS A 881 -10.71 -9.84 -6.88
C LYS A 881 -11.29 -10.48 -8.16
N LYS A 882 -12.46 -10.04 -8.69
CA LYS A 882 -13.15 -10.65 -9.87
C LYS A 882 -12.93 -10.09 -11.33
N MET A 883 -13.03 -8.80 -11.68
CA MET A 883 -12.55 -8.15 -12.93
C MET A 883 -11.05 -8.08 -13.30
N VAL A 884 -10.07 -7.93 -12.41
CA VAL A 884 -8.62 -8.14 -12.69
C VAL A 884 -8.42 -9.47 -13.39
N ASN A 885 -9.20 -10.49 -12.95
CA ASN A 885 -9.19 -11.85 -13.48
C ASN A 885 -9.97 -12.02 -14.80
N ARG A 886 -10.75 -11.03 -15.28
CA ARG A 886 -11.46 -11.11 -16.58
C ARG A 886 -10.69 -10.50 -17.76
N ASN A 887 -9.73 -9.60 -17.53
CA ASN A 887 -9.14 -8.73 -18.57
C ASN A 887 -7.66 -8.98 -18.96
N ALA A 888 -7.06 -10.19 -18.86
CA ALA A 888 -5.71 -10.42 -19.43
C ALA A 888 -5.62 -11.60 -20.41
N LEU A 889 -5.37 -11.26 -21.68
CA LEU A 889 -5.13 -12.16 -22.82
C LEU A 889 -3.64 -12.50 -23.02
N GLN A 890 -3.40 -13.67 -23.63
CA GLN A 890 -2.11 -14.28 -23.97
C GLN A 890 -1.35 -13.58 -25.10
N SER A 891 0.00 -13.43 -25.03
CA SER A 891 0.99 -14.11 -25.92
C SER A 891 2.44 -13.55 -25.86
N LYS A 892 3.39 -14.46 -25.61
CA LYS A 892 4.77 -14.71 -26.17
C LYS A 892 5.82 -13.60 -26.50
N THR A 893 6.97 -13.74 -25.82
CA THR A 893 8.43 -13.67 -26.22
C THR A 893 8.99 -12.44 -26.96
N LEU A 894 10.09 -11.77 -26.55
CA LEU A 894 11.50 -12.23 -26.48
C LEU A 894 12.43 -11.13 -25.85
N GLY A 895 13.45 -11.54 -25.09
CA GLY A 895 14.86 -11.11 -25.25
C GLY A 895 15.42 -9.78 -24.68
N GLU A 896 16.18 -9.91 -23.57
CA GLU A 896 17.43 -9.18 -23.17
C GLU A 896 17.43 -7.68 -22.80
N SER A 897 17.70 -7.37 -21.52
CA SER A 897 18.91 -6.66 -21.03
C SER A 897 18.78 -6.26 -19.55
N ILE A 898 19.91 -6.27 -18.84
CA ILE A 898 20.11 -6.10 -17.39
C ILE A 898 19.89 -4.65 -16.93
N SER A 899 19.01 -4.41 -15.95
CA SER A 899 19.02 -3.27 -15.00
C SER A 899 18.01 -3.45 -13.85
N ASP A 900 18.34 -2.95 -12.65
CA ASP A 900 17.70 -3.10 -11.32
C ASP A 900 16.18 -3.45 -11.22
N PRO A 901 15.74 -4.46 -10.40
CA PRO A 901 14.37 -4.99 -10.49
C PRO A 901 13.37 -4.60 -9.37
N GLU A 902 13.75 -4.35 -8.11
CA GLU A 902 12.77 -4.35 -6.99
C GLU A 902 11.77 -3.17 -7.00
N GLU A 903 12.15 -2.03 -7.58
CA GLU A 903 11.26 -0.88 -7.75
C GLU A 903 10.44 -0.94 -9.07
N ASN A 904 10.75 -1.92 -9.94
CA ASN A 904 10.13 -2.09 -11.24
C ASN A 904 9.00 -3.14 -11.23
N GLN A 905 8.95 -4.07 -10.28
CA GLN A 905 7.86 -5.06 -10.24
C GLN A 905 6.60 -4.60 -9.52
N SER A 906 6.72 -3.82 -8.44
CA SER A 906 5.55 -3.14 -7.82
C SER A 906 4.90 -2.18 -8.83
N LEU A 907 5.75 -1.52 -9.62
CA LEU A 907 5.39 -0.67 -10.74
C LEU A 907 4.75 -1.44 -11.90
N ALA A 908 5.37 -2.56 -12.33
CA ALA A 908 4.85 -3.40 -13.40
C ALA A 908 3.50 -4.03 -13.03
N THR A 909 3.31 -4.37 -11.75
CA THR A 909 2.05 -4.88 -11.22
C THR A 909 0.99 -3.78 -11.18
N PHE A 910 1.33 -2.58 -10.69
CA PHE A 910 0.45 -1.41 -10.76
C PHE A 910 0.06 -1.07 -12.21
N ASN A 911 0.98 -1.19 -13.16
CA ASN A 911 0.75 -0.95 -14.59
C ASN A 911 -0.11 -2.00 -15.27
N ALA A 912 0.14 -3.28 -15.00
CA ALA A 912 -0.68 -4.37 -15.51
C ALA A 912 -2.12 -4.30 -14.98
N ILE A 913 -2.28 -3.77 -13.76
CA ILE A 913 -3.56 -3.57 -13.11
C ILE A 913 -4.25 -2.28 -13.62
N ARG A 914 -3.51 -1.19 -13.82
CA ARG A 914 -3.98 0.10 -14.35
C ARG A 914 -4.35 0.03 -15.83
N GLU A 915 -3.57 -0.64 -16.68
CA GLU A 915 -3.91 -0.81 -18.11
C GLU A 915 -5.22 -1.59 -18.28
N LYS A 916 -5.51 -2.57 -17.41
CA LYS A 916 -6.79 -3.31 -17.39
C LYS A 916 -8.00 -2.46 -16.99
N VAL A 917 -7.78 -1.33 -16.32
CA VAL A 917 -8.81 -0.41 -15.83
C VAL A 917 -9.06 0.73 -16.82
N LEU A 918 -7.99 1.28 -17.42
CA LEU A 918 -8.07 2.39 -18.36
C LEU A 918 -8.37 1.96 -19.80
N ASN A 919 -8.09 0.70 -20.16
CA ASN A 919 -8.41 0.11 -21.46
C ASN A 919 -9.13 -1.24 -21.26
N PRO A 920 -10.37 -1.27 -20.72
CA PRO A 920 -11.04 -2.49 -20.31
C PRO A 920 -11.64 -3.35 -21.43
#